data_AF-A0A6C9V5A2-F1
#
_entry.id   AF-A0A6C9V5A2-F1
#
_cell.length_a   1.000
_cell.length_b   1.000
_cell.length_c   1.000
_cell.angle_alpha   90.00
_cell.angle_beta   90.00
_cell.angle_gamma   90.00
#
_symmetry.space_group_name_H-M   'P 1'
#
loop_
_entity.id
_entity.type
_entity.pdbx_description
1 polymer ?
#
loop_
_entity_poly.entity_id
_entity_poly.type
_entity_poly.pdbx_seq_one_letter_code
_entity_poly.pdbx_strand_id
1 'polypeptide(L)'
;MAVKISGVLKDGTGKPVQNCTIQLKARRNSTTVVVNTVGSENPDEAGRYSMDVEYGQYSVILQVDGFPPSHAGTITVYEDSQPGTLNDFLCAMTEDDARPEVLRRLELMVEEVARNASVVAQSTADAKKSAGDASASAAQVAALVTDATDSARAASTSAGQAASSAQEASSGAEAASAKATEAEKSAAAAESSKNAAATSAGAAKTSETNAAASQQSAATSASTAATKASEAATSARDAVASKEAAKSSETNASSSAGRAASSATAAENSARAAKTSETNARSSETAAERSASAAADAKTAAAGSASTASTKATEAAGSAVSASQSKSAAEAAAIRAENSAKRAEDIASAVALEDADTTRKGIVQLSSATNSTSETLAATPKAVKVVMDETNRKAPLDSPALTGTPTAPTALRGTNNTQIANTAFVLAAIADVIDASPDALNTLNELAAALGNDPDFATTMTNALAGKQPKNATLTALAGLSTAKNKLPYFAENDAASLTELTQVGRDILAKNSVADVLEYLGAGENSAFPAGAPIPWPSDIVPSGYVLMQGQAFDKSAYPKLAVAYPSGVLPDMRGWTIKGKPASGRAVLSQEQDGIKSHTHSASASGTDLGTKTTSSFDYGTKTTGSFDYGTKSTNNTGAHAHSLSGSTGAAGAHAHTSGLRMNSSGWSQYGTATITGSLSTVKGTNTQGIAYLSKTDSQGSHSHSLSGTAVSAGAHAHTVGIGAHQHPVVIGAHAHSFSIGSHGHTITVNAAGNAENTVKNIAFNYIVRLA
;
A
#
# COMPACT_ATOMS: atom_id res chain seq x y z
N MET A 1 -12.45 10.80 -115.50
CA MET A 1 -12.89 10.08 -116.72
C MET A 1 -13.68 8.89 -116.23
N ALA A 2 -14.94 8.77 -116.64
CA ALA A 2 -15.80 7.66 -116.23
C ALA A 2 -15.46 6.39 -117.02
N VAL A 3 -15.45 5.25 -116.35
CA VAL A 3 -15.29 3.92 -116.93
C VAL A 3 -16.64 3.24 -116.95
N LYS A 4 -16.98 2.59 -118.06
CA LYS A 4 -18.25 1.91 -118.24
C LYS A 4 -18.20 0.52 -117.62
N ILE A 5 -18.88 0.32 -116.51
CA ILE A 5 -19.06 -1.00 -115.90
C ILE A 5 -20.42 -1.56 -116.31
N SER A 6 -20.40 -2.70 -117.00
CA SER A 6 -21.61 -3.36 -117.50
C SER A 6 -21.53 -4.86 -117.30
N GLY A 7 -22.66 -5.54 -117.24
CA GLY A 7 -22.72 -6.96 -116.94
C GLY A 7 -24.15 -7.49 -116.90
N VAL A 8 -24.32 -8.73 -116.45
CA VAL A 8 -25.63 -9.36 -116.28
C VAL A 8 -25.74 -9.84 -114.84
N LEU A 9 -26.54 -9.15 -114.02
CA LEU A 9 -26.78 -9.53 -112.64
C LEU A 9 -27.62 -10.82 -112.61
N LYS A 10 -27.05 -11.88 -112.05
CA LYS A 10 -27.68 -13.20 -111.95
C LYS A 10 -27.78 -13.62 -110.49
N ASP A 11 -28.81 -14.38 -110.16
CA ASP A 11 -28.93 -15.04 -108.87
C ASP A 11 -28.02 -16.29 -108.79
N GLY A 12 -27.99 -16.94 -107.61
CA GLY A 12 -27.23 -18.18 -107.38
C GLY A 12 -27.66 -19.39 -108.23
N THR A 13 -28.73 -19.26 -109.04
CA THR A 13 -29.19 -20.27 -109.99
C THR A 13 -28.88 -19.91 -111.45
N GLY A 14 -28.22 -18.77 -111.68
CA GLY A 14 -27.83 -18.28 -113.00
C GLY A 14 -28.95 -17.54 -113.76
N LYS A 15 -30.09 -17.27 -113.13
CA LYS A 15 -31.20 -16.51 -113.73
C LYS A 15 -31.02 -15.00 -113.54
N PRO A 16 -31.47 -14.16 -114.48
CA PRO A 16 -31.36 -12.71 -114.36
C PRO A 16 -32.20 -12.18 -113.19
N VAL A 17 -31.63 -11.27 -112.40
CA VAL A 17 -32.32 -10.62 -111.29
C VAL A 17 -33.10 -9.42 -111.81
N GLN A 18 -34.43 -9.47 -111.69
CA GLN A 18 -35.36 -8.39 -112.08
C GLN A 18 -35.80 -7.59 -110.84
N ASN A 19 -36.23 -6.34 -111.04
CA ASN A 19 -36.70 -5.43 -109.97
C ASN A 19 -35.67 -5.20 -108.85
N CYS A 20 -34.39 -5.12 -109.23
CA CYS A 20 -33.29 -4.77 -108.34
C CYS A 20 -32.72 -3.41 -108.76
N THR A 21 -32.37 -2.56 -107.81
CA THR A 21 -31.54 -1.37 -108.04
C THR A 21 -30.14 -1.66 -107.52
N ILE A 22 -29.16 -1.59 -108.42
CA ILE A 22 -27.73 -1.66 -108.07
C ILE A 22 -27.28 -0.24 -107.75
N GLN A 23 -26.80 -0.02 -106.53
CA GLN A 23 -26.33 1.25 -106.06
C GLN A 23 -24.85 1.16 -105.63
N LEU A 24 -23.99 1.95 -106.26
CA LEU A 24 -22.58 2.10 -105.93
C LEU A 24 -22.35 3.44 -105.24
N LYS A 25 -22.01 3.42 -103.95
CA LYS A 25 -21.79 4.63 -103.16
C LYS A 25 -20.31 4.81 -102.83
N ALA A 26 -19.69 5.89 -103.28
CA ALA A 26 -18.25 6.12 -103.07
C ALA A 26 -17.86 6.13 -101.57
N ARG A 27 -16.78 5.43 -101.20
CA ARG A 27 -16.27 5.34 -99.81
C ARG A 27 -15.07 6.25 -99.51
N ARG A 28 -14.44 6.86 -100.53
CA ARG A 28 -13.25 7.72 -100.38
C ARG A 28 -13.39 9.00 -101.21
N ASN A 29 -12.89 10.14 -100.69
CA ASN A 29 -12.60 11.32 -101.49
C ASN A 29 -11.27 11.08 -102.23
N SER A 30 -11.31 10.93 -103.55
CA SER A 30 -10.12 11.06 -104.40
C SER A 30 -10.19 12.39 -105.15
N THR A 31 -9.13 12.79 -105.86
CA THR A 31 -9.11 14.02 -106.68
C THR A 31 -10.17 14.07 -107.79
N THR A 32 -10.88 12.97 -108.05
CA THR A 32 -11.97 12.87 -109.03
C THR A 32 -13.33 12.53 -108.41
N VAL A 33 -13.41 11.77 -107.31
CA VAL A 33 -14.68 11.31 -106.72
C VAL A 33 -14.96 11.96 -105.36
N VAL A 34 -16.12 12.63 -105.21
CA VAL A 34 -16.60 13.26 -103.96
C VAL A 34 -17.48 12.30 -103.15
N VAL A 35 -17.35 12.30 -101.81
CA VAL A 35 -18.22 11.55 -100.85
C VAL A 35 -19.66 12.06 -100.92
N ASN A 36 -20.36 11.57 -101.94
CA ASN A 36 -21.81 11.49 -102.14
C ASN A 36 -22.15 11.06 -103.57
N THR A 37 -21.14 10.83 -104.43
CA THR A 37 -21.35 10.27 -105.76
C THR A 37 -21.94 8.86 -105.63
N VAL A 38 -23.12 8.70 -106.23
CA VAL A 38 -23.86 7.45 -106.30
C VAL A 38 -24.08 7.12 -107.76
N GLY A 39 -23.56 5.98 -108.22
CA GLY A 39 -24.02 5.34 -109.44
C GLY A 39 -25.20 4.45 -109.11
N SER A 40 -26.34 4.63 -109.77
CA SER A 40 -27.53 3.82 -109.52
C SER A 40 -28.13 3.38 -110.84
N GLU A 41 -28.41 2.10 -110.99
CA GLU A 41 -29.01 1.56 -112.20
C GLU A 41 -29.91 0.37 -111.89
N ASN A 42 -30.99 0.27 -112.65
CA ASN A 42 -31.89 -0.87 -112.60
C ASN A 42 -31.57 -1.77 -113.79
N PRO A 43 -31.19 -3.04 -113.56
CA PRO A 43 -31.02 -3.99 -114.63
C PRO A 43 -32.32 -4.19 -115.42
N ASP A 44 -32.19 -4.47 -116.72
CA ASP A 44 -33.33 -4.76 -117.60
C ASP A 44 -33.98 -6.14 -117.30
N GLU A 45 -35.02 -6.52 -118.05
CA GLU A 45 -35.69 -7.84 -117.91
C GLU A 45 -34.73 -9.03 -118.13
N ALA A 46 -33.61 -8.81 -118.83
CA ALA A 46 -32.55 -9.79 -119.04
C ALA A 46 -31.42 -9.68 -117.99
N GLY A 47 -31.59 -8.86 -116.95
CA GLY A 47 -30.64 -8.64 -115.86
C GLY A 47 -29.43 -7.81 -116.27
N ARG A 48 -29.43 -7.15 -117.43
CA ARG A 48 -28.28 -6.37 -117.92
C ARG A 48 -28.24 -5.01 -117.25
N TYR A 49 -27.06 -4.64 -116.75
CA TYR A 49 -26.77 -3.29 -116.25
C TYR A 49 -25.56 -2.72 -117.00
N SER A 50 -25.47 -1.40 -117.07
CA SER A 50 -24.48 -0.61 -117.77
C SER A 50 -24.43 0.83 -117.22
N MET A 51 -23.53 1.09 -116.28
CA MET A 51 -23.36 2.41 -115.66
C MET A 51 -21.96 2.99 -115.89
N ASP A 52 -21.89 4.30 -116.08
CA ASP A 52 -20.64 5.04 -116.18
C ASP A 52 -20.21 5.50 -114.79
N VAL A 53 -19.06 5.00 -114.30
CA VAL A 53 -18.58 5.21 -112.93
C VAL A 53 -17.10 5.57 -112.95
N GLU A 54 -16.70 6.56 -112.15
CA GLU A 54 -15.30 6.96 -112.06
C GLU A 54 -14.45 5.95 -111.26
N TYR A 55 -13.16 5.85 -111.56
CA TYR A 55 -12.26 4.96 -110.80
C TYR A 55 -12.18 5.37 -109.32
N GLY A 56 -12.27 4.38 -108.42
CA GLY A 56 -12.36 4.61 -106.98
C GLY A 56 -12.94 3.42 -106.21
N GLN A 57 -13.07 3.57 -104.89
CA GLN A 57 -13.68 2.56 -104.02
C GLN A 57 -15.14 2.89 -103.74
N TYR A 58 -16.02 1.92 -103.98
CA TYR A 58 -17.47 2.05 -103.82
C TYR A 58 -18.01 0.96 -102.91
N SER A 59 -18.99 1.32 -102.08
CA SER A 59 -19.85 0.36 -101.40
C SER A 59 -20.92 -0.09 -102.36
N VAL A 60 -21.02 -1.40 -102.59
CA VAL A 60 -22.05 -2.01 -103.43
C VAL A 60 -23.29 -2.29 -102.57
N ILE A 61 -24.44 -1.77 -102.98
CA ILE A 61 -25.73 -1.95 -102.33
C ILE A 61 -26.71 -2.49 -103.37
N LEU A 62 -27.39 -3.59 -103.05
CA LEU A 62 -28.42 -4.18 -103.89
C LEU A 62 -29.78 -4.00 -103.19
N GLN A 63 -30.72 -3.37 -103.88
CA GLN A 63 -32.07 -3.11 -103.38
C GLN A 63 -33.07 -3.85 -104.25
N VAL A 64 -33.68 -4.92 -103.73
CA VAL A 64 -34.72 -5.67 -104.43
C VAL A 64 -36.08 -5.26 -103.86
N ASP A 65 -37.05 -5.00 -104.72
CA ASP A 65 -38.41 -4.62 -104.29
C ASP A 65 -38.99 -5.66 -103.32
N GLY A 66 -39.39 -5.20 -102.13
CA GLY A 66 -39.92 -6.05 -101.05
C GLY A 66 -38.89 -6.62 -100.08
N PHE A 67 -37.59 -6.37 -100.28
CA PHE A 67 -36.51 -6.80 -99.38
C PHE A 67 -35.67 -5.61 -98.85
N PRO A 68 -35.16 -5.67 -97.61
CA PRO A 68 -34.30 -4.62 -97.08
C PRO A 68 -32.99 -4.50 -97.88
N PRO A 69 -32.44 -3.27 -98.05
CA PRO A 69 -31.20 -3.05 -98.80
C PRO A 69 -30.05 -3.92 -98.29
N SER A 70 -29.44 -4.70 -99.19
CA SER A 70 -28.30 -5.56 -98.86
C SER A 70 -26.99 -4.89 -99.25
N HIS A 71 -26.02 -4.87 -98.34
CA HIS A 71 -24.68 -4.34 -98.60
C HIS A 71 -23.77 -5.50 -99.04
N ALA A 72 -23.41 -5.54 -100.32
CA ALA A 72 -22.64 -6.63 -100.92
C ALA A 72 -21.12 -6.48 -100.74
N GLY A 73 -20.65 -5.38 -100.15
CA GLY A 73 -19.25 -5.15 -99.82
C GLY A 73 -18.64 -3.93 -100.52
N THR A 74 -17.31 -3.84 -100.55
CA THR A 74 -16.58 -2.73 -101.16
C THR A 74 -15.86 -3.18 -102.43
N ILE A 75 -16.24 -2.63 -103.57
CA ILE A 75 -15.58 -2.85 -104.86
C ILE A 75 -14.58 -1.72 -105.14
N THR A 76 -13.43 -2.06 -105.73
CA THR A 76 -12.49 -1.08 -106.27
C THR A 76 -12.60 -1.08 -107.79
N VAL A 77 -12.96 0.07 -108.38
CA VAL A 77 -13.01 0.28 -109.83
C VAL A 77 -11.70 0.94 -110.26
N TYR A 78 -10.95 0.28 -111.15
CA TYR A 78 -9.70 0.76 -111.74
C TYR A 78 -9.96 1.41 -113.12
N GLU A 79 -8.99 2.17 -113.64
CA GLU A 79 -9.09 2.87 -114.95
C GLU A 79 -9.31 1.93 -116.14
N ASP A 80 -8.85 0.68 -116.02
CA ASP A 80 -8.93 -0.38 -117.03
C ASP A 80 -10.01 -1.44 -116.73
N SER A 81 -10.95 -1.15 -115.81
CA SER A 81 -12.03 -2.08 -115.44
C SER A 81 -12.85 -2.51 -116.66
N GLN A 82 -13.00 -3.82 -116.84
CA GLN A 82 -13.69 -4.42 -117.99
C GLN A 82 -15.20 -4.62 -117.72
N PRO A 83 -16.03 -4.82 -118.77
CA PRO A 83 -17.38 -5.36 -118.59
C PRO A 83 -17.32 -6.68 -117.79
N GLY A 84 -18.13 -6.78 -116.74
CA GLY A 84 -18.15 -7.93 -115.82
C GLY A 84 -17.50 -7.68 -114.45
N THR A 85 -16.75 -6.58 -114.25
CA THR A 85 -16.02 -6.34 -112.97
C THR A 85 -16.89 -6.41 -111.72
N LEU A 86 -18.13 -5.91 -111.77
CA LEU A 86 -19.06 -6.01 -110.64
C LEU A 86 -19.62 -7.44 -110.48
N ASN A 87 -19.84 -8.17 -111.57
CA ASN A 87 -20.20 -9.60 -111.50
C ASN A 87 -19.07 -10.44 -110.88
N ASP A 88 -17.82 -10.19 -111.25
CA ASP A 88 -16.65 -10.89 -110.71
C ASP A 88 -16.47 -10.61 -109.22
N PHE A 89 -16.71 -9.36 -108.79
CA PHE A 89 -16.73 -8.99 -107.37
C PHE A 89 -17.85 -9.71 -106.59
N LEU A 90 -19.05 -9.79 -107.16
CA LEU A 90 -20.20 -10.46 -106.53
C LEU A 90 -20.10 -12.00 -106.56
N CYS A 91 -19.26 -12.57 -107.44
CA CYS A 91 -19.05 -14.00 -107.59
C CYS A 91 -17.76 -14.51 -106.92
N ALA A 92 -16.87 -13.64 -106.46
CA ALA A 92 -15.66 -14.04 -105.76
C ALA A 92 -16.02 -14.54 -104.35
N MET A 93 -15.89 -15.86 -104.11
CA MET A 93 -15.98 -16.42 -102.77
C MET A 93 -14.92 -15.77 -101.88
N THR A 94 -15.34 -15.05 -100.84
CA THR A 94 -14.45 -14.55 -99.80
C THR A 94 -14.20 -15.64 -98.75
N GLU A 95 -13.13 -15.51 -97.95
CA GLU A 95 -12.80 -16.48 -96.89
C GLU A 95 -13.92 -16.56 -95.81
N ASP A 96 -14.78 -15.54 -95.74
CA ASP A 96 -16.02 -15.52 -94.95
C ASP A 96 -17.15 -16.37 -95.57
N ASP A 97 -17.23 -16.50 -96.91
CA ASP A 97 -18.27 -17.30 -97.59
C ASP A 97 -18.03 -18.81 -97.49
N ALA A 98 -16.78 -19.22 -97.24
CA ALA A 98 -16.41 -20.63 -97.08
C ALA A 98 -16.50 -21.14 -95.63
N ARG A 99 -16.76 -20.27 -94.64
CA ARG A 99 -16.94 -20.66 -93.23
C ARG A 99 -18.43 -20.88 -92.93
N PRO A 100 -18.86 -22.09 -92.55
CA PRO A 100 -20.24 -22.32 -92.12
C PRO A 100 -20.59 -21.43 -90.92
N GLU A 101 -21.73 -20.73 -90.95
CA GLU A 101 -22.25 -19.89 -89.85
C GLU A 101 -22.31 -20.63 -88.50
N VAL A 102 -22.42 -21.97 -88.55
CA VAL A 102 -22.37 -22.86 -87.38
C VAL A 102 -21.01 -22.79 -86.68
N LEU A 103 -19.90 -22.76 -87.42
CA LEU A 103 -18.54 -22.70 -86.87
C LEU A 103 -18.27 -21.34 -86.22
N ARG A 104 -18.73 -20.25 -86.85
CA ARG A 104 -18.61 -18.88 -86.32
C ARG A 104 -19.37 -18.72 -85.01
N ARG A 105 -20.60 -19.26 -84.93
CA ARG A 105 -21.38 -19.27 -83.69
C ARG A 105 -20.75 -20.16 -82.61
N LEU A 106 -20.13 -21.27 -83.00
CA LEU A 106 -19.43 -22.16 -82.06
C LEU A 106 -18.21 -21.48 -81.44
N GLU A 107 -17.37 -20.82 -82.23
CA GLU A 107 -16.20 -20.08 -81.74
C GLU A 107 -16.59 -18.94 -80.78
N LEU A 108 -17.65 -18.17 -81.11
CA LEU A 108 -18.17 -17.12 -80.22
C LEU A 108 -18.74 -17.68 -78.91
N MET A 109 -19.43 -18.83 -78.95
CA MET A 109 -19.90 -19.50 -77.73
C MET A 109 -18.75 -20.03 -76.89
N VAL A 110 -17.69 -20.57 -77.50
CA VAL A 110 -16.49 -21.05 -76.78
C VAL A 110 -15.78 -19.88 -76.09
N GLU A 111 -15.62 -18.73 -76.76
CA GLU A 111 -15.06 -17.53 -76.14
C GLU A 111 -15.93 -16.98 -75.01
N GLU A 112 -17.26 -17.06 -75.14
CA GLU A 112 -18.18 -16.64 -74.08
C GLU A 112 -18.17 -17.59 -72.88
N VAL A 113 -18.09 -18.91 -73.12
CA VAL A 113 -17.91 -19.92 -72.07
C VAL A 113 -16.56 -19.72 -71.36
N ALA A 114 -15.48 -19.43 -72.09
CA ALA A 114 -14.18 -19.15 -71.51
C ALA A 114 -14.18 -17.88 -70.65
N ARG A 115 -14.83 -16.80 -71.12
CA ARG A 115 -15.02 -15.57 -70.32
C ARG A 115 -15.86 -15.82 -69.07
N ASN A 116 -16.95 -16.58 -69.18
CA ASN A 116 -17.80 -16.92 -68.04
C ASN A 116 -17.07 -17.81 -67.03
N ALA A 117 -16.27 -18.77 -67.49
CA ALA A 117 -15.44 -19.61 -66.63
C ALA A 117 -14.39 -18.78 -65.86
N SER A 118 -13.79 -17.78 -66.51
CA SER A 118 -12.86 -16.85 -65.86
C SER A 118 -13.54 -16.00 -64.77
N VAL A 119 -14.75 -15.50 -65.02
CA VAL A 119 -15.53 -14.74 -64.03
C VAL A 119 -15.93 -15.61 -62.84
N VAL A 120 -16.31 -16.87 -63.08
CA VAL A 120 -16.63 -17.84 -62.01
C VAL A 120 -15.38 -18.17 -61.19
N ALA A 121 -14.22 -18.35 -61.83
CA ALA A 121 -12.95 -18.59 -61.13
C ALA A 121 -12.58 -17.40 -60.23
N GLN A 122 -12.71 -16.16 -60.74
CA GLN A 122 -12.46 -14.95 -59.96
C GLN A 122 -13.44 -14.81 -58.79
N SER A 123 -14.74 -15.01 -59.03
CA SER A 123 -15.77 -14.95 -57.98
C SER A 123 -15.57 -16.02 -56.90
N THR A 124 -15.07 -17.20 -57.28
CA THR A 124 -14.71 -18.27 -56.34
C THR A 124 -13.48 -17.91 -55.50
N ALA A 125 -12.48 -17.27 -56.11
CA ALA A 125 -11.31 -16.76 -55.39
C ALA A 125 -11.70 -15.67 -54.38
N ASP A 126 -12.58 -14.74 -54.78
CA ASP A 126 -13.08 -13.68 -53.91
C ASP A 126 -13.91 -14.25 -52.76
N ALA A 127 -14.76 -15.25 -53.00
CA ALA A 127 -15.51 -15.94 -51.97
C ALA A 127 -14.60 -16.67 -50.97
N LYS A 128 -13.54 -17.33 -51.43
CA LYS A 128 -12.54 -17.97 -50.55
C LYS A 128 -11.80 -16.94 -49.70
N LYS A 129 -11.45 -15.79 -50.28
CA LYS A 129 -10.82 -14.69 -49.56
C LYS A 129 -11.74 -14.14 -48.47
N SER A 130 -13.00 -13.86 -48.80
CA SER A 130 -14.00 -13.40 -47.82
C SER A 130 -14.26 -14.43 -46.71
N ALA A 131 -14.25 -15.73 -47.02
CA ALA A 131 -14.34 -16.78 -46.00
C ALA A 131 -13.11 -16.79 -45.08
N GLY A 132 -11.91 -16.59 -45.64
CA GLY A 132 -10.67 -16.37 -44.89
C GLY A 132 -10.75 -15.17 -43.95
N ASP A 133 -11.17 -14.02 -44.46
CA ASP A 133 -11.32 -12.78 -43.68
C ASP A 133 -12.37 -12.93 -42.56
N ALA A 134 -13.46 -13.65 -42.82
CA ALA A 134 -14.48 -13.98 -41.82
C ALA A 134 -13.91 -14.88 -40.70
N SER A 135 -13.13 -15.90 -41.06
CA SER A 135 -12.46 -16.77 -40.08
C SER A 135 -11.42 -16.03 -39.24
N ALA A 136 -10.66 -15.12 -39.85
CA ALA A 136 -9.69 -14.28 -39.14
C ALA A 136 -10.39 -13.31 -38.18
N SER A 137 -11.51 -12.73 -38.61
CA SER A 137 -12.35 -11.86 -37.76
C SER A 137 -12.96 -12.64 -36.59
N ALA A 138 -13.42 -13.87 -36.80
CA ALA A 138 -13.92 -14.73 -35.72
C ALA A 138 -12.83 -15.07 -34.69
N ALA A 139 -11.60 -15.34 -35.14
CA ALA A 139 -10.46 -15.58 -34.25
C ALA A 139 -10.10 -14.33 -33.42
N GLN A 140 -10.15 -13.14 -34.02
CA GLN A 140 -9.93 -11.88 -33.29
C GLN A 140 -11.03 -11.60 -32.27
N VAL A 141 -12.29 -11.91 -32.58
CA VAL A 141 -13.40 -11.80 -31.62
C VAL A 141 -13.20 -12.77 -30.45
N ALA A 142 -12.76 -14.00 -30.69
CA ALA A 142 -12.47 -14.95 -29.63
C ALA A 142 -11.33 -14.46 -28.70
N ALA A 143 -10.30 -13.83 -29.25
CA ALA A 143 -9.23 -13.19 -28.47
C ALA A 143 -9.75 -12.02 -27.63
N LEU A 144 -10.54 -11.13 -28.21
CA LEU A 144 -11.15 -9.99 -27.51
C LEU A 144 -12.11 -10.42 -26.39
N VAL A 145 -12.85 -11.52 -26.57
CA VAL A 145 -13.71 -12.09 -25.51
C VAL A 145 -12.86 -12.62 -24.35
N THR A 146 -11.71 -13.19 -24.64
CA THR A 146 -10.76 -13.65 -23.61
C THR A 146 -10.20 -12.45 -22.84
N ASP A 147 -9.74 -11.41 -23.54
CA ASP A 147 -9.24 -10.17 -22.93
C ASP A 147 -10.32 -9.46 -22.09
N ALA A 148 -11.57 -9.45 -22.55
CA ALA A 148 -12.71 -8.91 -21.81
C ALA A 148 -13.00 -9.71 -20.53
N THR A 149 -12.87 -11.04 -20.60
CA THR A 149 -13.06 -11.93 -19.44
C THR A 149 -11.96 -11.73 -18.41
N ASP A 150 -10.70 -11.62 -18.84
CA ASP A 150 -9.58 -11.33 -17.94
C ASP A 150 -9.67 -9.93 -17.33
N SER A 151 -10.12 -8.93 -18.10
CA SER A 151 -10.39 -7.59 -17.59
C SER A 151 -11.51 -7.57 -16.54
N ALA A 152 -12.59 -8.36 -16.74
CA ALA A 152 -13.65 -8.51 -15.75
C ALA A 152 -13.15 -9.20 -14.47
N ARG A 153 -12.27 -10.20 -14.59
CA ARG A 153 -11.63 -10.87 -13.44
C ARG A 153 -10.70 -9.93 -12.68
N ALA A 154 -9.95 -9.10 -13.39
CA ALA A 154 -9.11 -8.05 -12.79
C ALA A 154 -9.97 -7.02 -12.04
N ALA A 155 -11.08 -6.57 -12.63
CA ALA A 155 -12.02 -5.66 -11.97
C ALA A 155 -12.63 -6.27 -10.70
N SER A 156 -13.01 -7.55 -10.72
CA SER A 156 -13.50 -8.26 -9.53
C SER A 156 -12.42 -8.37 -8.44
N THR A 157 -11.16 -8.57 -8.82
CA THR A 157 -10.03 -8.64 -7.89
C THR A 157 -9.79 -7.27 -7.23
N SER A 158 -9.79 -6.19 -8.03
CA SER A 158 -9.65 -4.83 -7.53
C SER A 158 -10.81 -4.42 -6.62
N ALA A 159 -12.04 -4.83 -6.92
CA ALA A 159 -13.19 -4.62 -6.05
C ALA A 159 -13.02 -5.33 -4.70
N GLY A 160 -12.49 -6.56 -4.71
CA GLY A 160 -12.17 -7.30 -3.48
C GLY A 160 -11.09 -6.61 -2.63
N GLN A 161 -10.03 -6.10 -3.28
CA GLN A 161 -8.98 -5.34 -2.59
C GLN A 161 -9.52 -4.04 -1.97
N ALA A 162 -10.38 -3.30 -2.70
CA ALA A 162 -11.02 -2.10 -2.17
C ALA A 162 -11.91 -2.39 -0.95
N ALA A 163 -12.64 -3.51 -0.96
CA ALA A 163 -13.44 -3.94 0.19
C ALA A 163 -12.55 -4.28 1.41
N SER A 164 -11.43 -4.98 1.20
CA SER A 164 -10.46 -5.26 2.27
C SER A 164 -9.86 -3.98 2.85
N SER A 165 -9.46 -3.02 2.01
CA SER A 165 -8.94 -1.73 2.47
C SER A 165 -9.99 -0.89 3.22
N ALA A 166 -11.26 -0.95 2.82
CA ALA A 166 -12.35 -0.32 3.57
C ALA A 166 -12.56 -0.97 4.95
N GLN A 167 -12.41 -2.29 5.05
CA GLN A 167 -12.48 -3.02 6.32
C GLN A 167 -11.31 -2.63 7.24
N GLU A 168 -10.10 -2.56 6.70
CA GLU A 168 -8.90 -2.10 7.43
C GLU A 168 -9.06 -0.65 7.93
N ALA A 169 -9.64 0.23 7.11
CA ALA A 169 -9.93 1.60 7.51
C ALA A 169 -10.97 1.65 8.65
N SER A 170 -12.00 0.80 8.62
CA SER A 170 -12.98 0.69 9.72
C SER A 170 -12.32 0.21 11.01
N SER A 171 -11.50 -0.84 10.95
CA SER A 171 -10.75 -1.33 12.11
C SER A 171 -9.75 -0.28 12.64
N GLY A 172 -9.13 0.50 11.74
CA GLY A 172 -8.26 1.62 12.10
C GLY A 172 -9.02 2.74 12.83
N ALA A 173 -10.23 3.07 12.38
CA ALA A 173 -11.09 4.06 13.02
C ALA A 173 -11.55 3.61 14.42
N GLU A 174 -11.91 2.32 14.58
CA GLU A 174 -12.25 1.73 15.88
C GLU A 174 -11.05 1.77 16.85
N ALA A 175 -9.85 1.42 16.37
CA ALA A 175 -8.62 1.51 17.15
C ALA A 175 -8.30 2.95 17.56
N ALA A 176 -8.53 3.93 16.68
CA ALA A 176 -8.36 5.35 16.99
C ALA A 176 -9.37 5.83 18.05
N SER A 177 -10.63 5.41 17.96
CA SER A 177 -11.67 5.70 18.96
C SER A 177 -11.33 5.11 20.34
N ALA A 178 -10.83 3.87 20.38
CA ALA A 178 -10.36 3.24 21.61
C ALA A 178 -9.18 4.02 22.22
N LYS A 179 -8.22 4.46 21.40
CA LYS A 179 -7.08 5.27 21.86
C LYS A 179 -7.48 6.66 22.36
N ALA A 180 -8.47 7.30 21.75
CA ALA A 180 -9.02 8.56 22.26
C ALA A 180 -9.65 8.39 23.66
N THR A 181 -10.39 7.30 23.86
CA THR A 181 -10.98 6.95 25.16
C THR A 181 -9.91 6.68 26.23
N GLU A 182 -8.81 6.01 25.86
CA GLU A 182 -7.65 5.77 26.74
C GLU A 182 -6.96 7.09 27.15
N ALA A 183 -6.88 8.05 26.21
CA ALA A 183 -6.32 9.37 26.46
C ALA A 183 -7.19 10.19 27.42
N GLU A 184 -8.51 10.15 27.29
CA GLU A 184 -9.45 10.79 28.22
C GLU A 184 -9.32 10.23 29.64
N LYS A 185 -9.23 8.90 29.79
CA LYS A 185 -8.98 8.26 31.09
C LYS A 185 -7.65 8.70 31.70
N SER A 186 -6.61 8.82 30.88
CA SER A 186 -5.29 9.27 31.31
C SER A 186 -5.29 10.75 31.75
N ALA A 187 -6.03 11.61 31.04
CA ALA A 187 -6.22 13.01 31.42
C ALA A 187 -6.98 13.14 32.76
N ALA A 188 -8.02 12.33 32.97
CA ALA A 188 -8.75 12.29 34.25
C ALA A 188 -7.84 11.86 35.42
N ALA A 189 -6.97 10.87 35.20
CA ALA A 189 -5.99 10.44 36.21
C ALA A 189 -4.95 11.54 36.54
N ALA A 190 -4.54 12.33 35.55
CA ALA A 190 -3.66 13.48 35.74
C ALA A 190 -4.32 14.59 36.58
N GLU A 191 -5.59 14.93 36.29
CA GLU A 191 -6.33 15.93 37.08
C GLU A 191 -6.58 15.46 38.52
N SER A 192 -6.90 14.18 38.70
CA SER A 192 -7.03 13.59 40.05
C SER A 192 -5.72 13.65 40.84
N SER A 193 -4.57 13.45 40.17
CA SER A 193 -3.25 13.56 40.79
C SER A 193 -2.89 15.00 41.16
N LYS A 194 -3.26 15.97 40.32
CA LYS A 194 -3.12 17.41 40.61
C LYS A 194 -3.95 17.83 41.83
N ASN A 195 -5.18 17.34 41.97
CA ASN A 195 -6.02 17.60 43.14
C ASN A 195 -5.44 17.00 44.43
N ALA A 196 -4.85 15.80 44.36
CA ALA A 196 -4.14 15.19 45.48
C ALA A 196 -2.89 16.01 45.90
N ALA A 197 -2.15 16.56 44.93
CA ALA A 197 -1.03 17.45 45.19
C ALA A 197 -1.48 18.78 45.85
N ALA A 198 -2.59 19.38 45.39
CA ALA A 198 -3.16 20.58 45.99
C ALA A 198 -3.63 20.34 47.44
N THR A 199 -4.26 19.19 47.69
CA THR A 199 -4.66 18.76 49.04
C THR A 199 -3.44 18.61 49.96
N SER A 200 -2.37 18.00 49.44
CA SER A 200 -1.12 17.81 50.18
C SER A 200 -0.42 19.15 50.47
N ALA A 201 -0.47 20.11 49.55
CA ALA A 201 0.03 21.46 49.77
C ALA A 201 -0.77 22.22 50.85
N GLY A 202 -2.10 22.05 50.88
CA GLY A 202 -2.96 22.60 51.94
C GLY A 202 -2.65 22.02 53.33
N ALA A 203 -2.40 20.70 53.40
CA ALA A 203 -1.94 20.05 54.62
C ALA A 203 -0.58 20.60 55.10
N ALA A 204 0.35 20.84 54.17
CA ALA A 204 1.65 21.45 54.48
C ALA A 204 1.52 22.88 55.04
N LYS A 205 0.61 23.70 54.48
CA LYS A 205 0.30 25.05 54.98
C LYS A 205 -0.30 25.04 56.39
N THR A 206 -1.12 24.02 56.67
CA THR A 206 -1.69 23.79 58.00
C THR A 206 -0.60 23.39 59.01
N SER A 207 0.34 22.52 58.60
CA SER A 207 1.52 22.19 59.41
C SER A 207 2.43 23.39 59.67
N GLU A 208 2.61 24.29 58.69
CA GLU A 208 3.34 25.55 58.86
C GLU A 208 2.69 26.45 59.94
N THR A 209 1.35 26.55 59.92
CA THR A 209 0.58 27.32 60.91
C THR A 209 0.67 26.70 62.31
N ASN A 210 0.60 25.37 62.41
CA ASN A 210 0.75 24.64 63.67
C ASN A 210 2.18 24.77 64.24
N ALA A 211 3.20 24.84 63.37
CA ALA A 211 4.58 25.09 63.76
C ALA A 211 4.75 26.52 64.30
N ALA A 212 4.14 27.53 63.68
CA ALA A 212 4.15 28.91 64.18
C ALA A 212 3.45 29.05 65.55
N ALA A 213 2.31 28.38 65.74
CA ALA A 213 1.64 28.32 67.04
C ALA A 213 2.50 27.64 68.12
N SER A 214 3.20 26.56 67.75
CA SER A 214 4.16 25.88 68.64
C SER A 214 5.37 26.75 68.97
N GLN A 215 5.81 27.60 68.03
CA GLN A 215 6.87 28.59 68.24
C GLN A 215 6.46 29.68 69.23
N GLN A 216 5.21 30.15 69.17
CA GLN A 216 4.61 31.08 70.13
C GLN A 216 4.55 30.47 71.54
N SER A 217 4.10 29.21 71.66
CA SER A 217 4.06 28.47 72.92
C SER A 217 5.47 28.17 73.48
N ALA A 218 6.44 27.92 72.60
CA ALA A 218 7.85 27.74 72.96
C ALA A 218 8.51 29.05 73.45
N ALA A 219 8.14 30.20 72.88
CA ALA A 219 8.61 31.51 73.35
C ALA A 219 8.09 31.86 74.76
N THR A 220 6.83 31.52 75.06
CA THR A 220 6.26 31.61 76.42
C THR A 220 6.97 30.67 77.40
N SER A 221 7.39 29.49 76.92
CA SER A 221 8.10 28.49 77.74
C SER A 221 9.59 28.80 77.93
N ALA A 222 10.24 29.50 76.98
CA ALA A 222 11.64 29.92 77.06
C ALA A 222 11.92 30.91 78.21
N SER A 223 10.93 31.74 78.59
CA SER A 223 10.97 32.55 79.82
C SER A 223 11.12 31.73 81.10
N THR A 224 10.80 30.43 81.04
CA THR A 224 10.84 29.49 82.18
C THR A 224 12.11 28.61 82.15
N ALA A 225 12.82 28.54 81.01
CA ALA A 225 13.85 27.53 80.72
C ALA A 225 15.32 27.98 80.90
N ALA A 226 15.60 29.18 81.42
CA ALA A 226 16.96 29.59 81.81
C ALA A 226 17.60 28.69 82.90
N THR A 227 16.86 27.72 83.43
CA THR A 227 17.24 26.84 84.54
C THR A 227 17.69 25.41 84.13
N LYS A 228 17.56 24.96 82.87
CA LYS A 228 17.88 23.57 82.44
C LYS A 228 18.89 23.48 81.28
N ALA A 229 20.17 23.27 81.57
CA ALA A 229 21.25 23.22 80.56
C ALA A 229 21.72 21.79 80.15
N SER A 230 21.32 20.72 80.85
CA SER A 230 21.81 19.35 80.56
C SER A 230 21.01 18.58 79.48
N GLU A 231 19.85 19.09 79.06
CA GLU A 231 19.02 18.49 78.00
C GLU A 231 19.52 18.81 76.57
N ALA A 232 20.50 19.73 76.44
CA ALA A 232 20.99 20.27 75.18
C ALA A 232 21.78 19.28 74.28
N ALA A 233 22.32 18.19 74.82
CA ALA A 233 23.14 17.23 74.06
C ALA A 233 22.31 16.24 73.21
N THR A 234 21.05 15.99 73.58
CA THR A 234 20.14 15.07 72.86
C THR A 234 19.44 15.79 71.70
N SER A 235 19.00 17.04 71.91
CA SER A 235 18.37 17.89 70.88
C SER A 235 19.30 18.23 69.71
N ALA A 236 20.62 18.18 69.90
CA ALA A 236 21.60 18.37 68.83
C ALA A 236 21.65 17.19 67.84
N ARG A 237 21.34 15.95 68.27
CA ARG A 237 21.28 14.76 67.40
C ARG A 237 19.99 14.71 66.58
N ASP A 238 18.87 15.12 67.17
CA ASP A 238 17.56 15.20 66.48
C ASP A 238 17.53 16.32 65.43
N ALA A 239 18.26 17.42 65.65
CA ALA A 239 18.44 18.47 64.65
C ALA A 239 19.25 18.02 63.42
N VAL A 240 20.25 17.15 63.61
CA VAL A 240 21.04 16.57 62.50
C VAL A 240 20.21 15.55 61.71
N ALA A 241 19.47 14.67 62.38
CA ALA A 241 18.57 13.72 61.73
C ALA A 241 17.44 14.43 60.96
N SER A 242 16.90 15.52 61.49
CA SER A 242 15.88 16.35 60.81
C SER A 242 16.44 17.09 59.59
N LYS A 243 17.72 17.51 59.64
CA LYS A 243 18.42 18.11 58.48
C LYS A 243 18.63 17.09 57.36
N GLU A 244 18.94 15.84 57.68
CA GLU A 244 19.05 14.75 56.68
C GLU A 244 17.68 14.34 56.11
N ALA A 245 16.62 14.33 56.92
CA ALA A 245 15.25 14.09 56.46
C ALA A 245 14.75 15.21 55.51
N ALA A 246 15.08 16.47 55.81
CA ALA A 246 14.80 17.60 54.92
C ALA A 246 15.58 17.49 53.59
N LYS A 247 16.85 17.07 53.62
CA LYS A 247 17.68 16.86 52.42
C LYS A 247 17.16 15.71 51.54
N SER A 248 16.70 14.63 52.15
CA SER A 248 16.05 13.52 51.43
C SER A 248 14.72 13.96 50.80
N SER A 249 13.95 14.80 51.49
CA SER A 249 12.69 15.33 50.96
C SER A 249 12.91 16.32 49.80
N GLU A 250 13.93 17.17 49.88
CA GLU A 250 14.37 18.05 48.78
C GLU A 250 14.79 17.22 47.54
N THR A 251 15.46 16.09 47.76
CA THR A 251 15.87 15.16 46.70
C THR A 251 14.65 14.47 46.07
N ASN A 252 13.70 14.00 46.90
CA ASN A 252 12.47 13.36 46.43
C ASN A 252 11.56 14.32 45.66
N ALA A 253 11.48 15.59 46.08
CA ALA A 253 10.76 16.63 45.35
C ALA A 253 11.42 16.89 43.98
N SER A 254 12.75 16.97 43.94
CA SER A 254 13.51 17.16 42.70
C SER A 254 13.36 15.97 41.73
N SER A 255 13.41 14.74 42.24
CA SER A 255 13.15 13.54 41.44
C SER A 255 11.70 13.49 40.93
N SER A 256 10.74 13.93 41.74
CA SER A 256 9.32 13.98 41.34
C SER A 256 9.07 15.04 40.26
N ALA A 257 9.73 16.20 40.36
CA ALA A 257 9.71 17.22 39.31
C ALA A 257 10.33 16.69 37.99
N GLY A 258 11.44 15.93 38.07
CA GLY A 258 12.03 15.29 36.90
C GLY A 258 11.13 14.24 36.23
N ARG A 259 10.39 13.46 37.04
CA ARG A 259 9.38 12.50 36.54
C ARG A 259 8.18 13.20 35.90
N ALA A 260 7.76 14.33 36.45
CA ALA A 260 6.70 15.16 35.86
C ALA A 260 7.13 15.76 34.51
N ALA A 261 8.36 16.30 34.42
CA ALA A 261 8.93 16.80 33.17
C ALA A 261 9.04 15.71 32.10
N SER A 262 9.53 14.52 32.47
CA SER A 262 9.62 13.37 31.55
C SER A 262 8.23 12.93 31.04
N SER A 263 7.21 12.99 31.90
CA SER A 263 5.83 12.68 31.53
C SER A 263 5.22 13.73 30.60
N ALA A 264 5.55 15.01 30.79
CA ALA A 264 5.15 16.09 29.88
C ALA A 264 5.76 15.89 28.48
N THR A 265 7.03 15.51 28.39
CA THR A 265 7.68 15.17 27.11
C THR A 265 7.05 13.94 26.45
N ALA A 266 6.68 12.92 27.24
CA ALA A 266 5.98 11.73 26.72
C ALA A 266 4.58 12.09 26.16
N ALA A 267 3.87 13.02 26.81
CA ALA A 267 2.59 13.54 26.33
C ALA A 267 2.74 14.33 25.01
N GLU A 268 3.76 15.18 24.89
CA GLU A 268 4.05 15.90 23.63
C GLU A 268 4.42 14.96 22.48
N ASN A 269 5.23 13.94 22.75
CA ASN A 269 5.57 12.93 21.74
C ASN A 269 4.34 12.13 21.30
N SER A 270 3.43 11.82 22.23
CA SER A 270 2.16 11.15 21.92
C SER A 270 1.24 12.04 21.08
N ALA A 271 1.19 13.35 21.37
CA ALA A 271 0.45 14.31 20.57
C ALA A 271 1.03 14.45 19.15
N ARG A 272 2.36 14.42 18.99
CA ARG A 272 3.00 14.36 17.66
C ARG A 272 2.65 13.08 16.91
N ALA A 273 2.69 11.93 17.56
CA ALA A 273 2.31 10.64 16.96
C ALA A 273 0.83 10.61 16.51
N ALA A 274 -0.07 11.22 17.30
CA ALA A 274 -1.47 11.39 16.93
C ALA A 274 -1.62 12.25 15.67
N LYS A 275 -0.87 13.36 15.57
CA LYS A 275 -0.90 14.25 14.39
C LYS A 275 -0.30 13.62 13.13
N THR A 276 0.72 12.79 13.28
CA THR A 276 1.23 11.93 12.21
C THR A 276 0.18 10.91 11.76
N SER A 277 -0.56 10.30 12.69
CA SER A 277 -1.63 9.35 12.36
C SER A 277 -2.80 10.04 11.63
N GLU A 278 -3.16 11.26 12.01
CA GLU A 278 -4.15 12.08 11.29
C GLU A 278 -3.70 12.37 9.84
N THR A 279 -2.41 12.65 9.65
CA THR A 279 -1.83 12.89 8.32
C THR A 279 -1.84 11.62 7.47
N ASN A 280 -1.55 10.46 8.07
CA ASN A 280 -1.63 9.16 7.40
C ASN A 280 -3.08 8.82 7.02
N ALA A 281 -4.05 9.09 7.90
CA ALA A 281 -5.48 8.89 7.61
C ALA A 281 -5.94 9.74 6.42
N ARG A 282 -5.57 11.02 6.36
CA ARG A 282 -5.86 11.89 5.18
C ARG A 282 -5.19 11.39 3.91
N SER A 283 -3.99 10.84 4.02
CA SER A 283 -3.27 10.29 2.87
C SER A 283 -3.95 9.02 2.35
N SER A 284 -4.47 8.18 3.25
CA SER A 284 -5.29 7.01 2.92
C SER A 284 -6.64 7.40 2.31
N GLU A 285 -7.31 8.44 2.82
CA GLU A 285 -8.53 9.00 2.23
C GLU A 285 -8.28 9.47 0.79
N THR A 286 -7.19 10.21 0.56
CA THR A 286 -6.81 10.66 -0.79
C THR A 286 -6.48 9.46 -1.71
N ALA A 287 -5.88 8.39 -1.19
CA ALA A 287 -5.61 7.17 -1.95
C ALA A 287 -6.91 6.41 -2.31
N ALA A 288 -7.90 6.40 -1.41
CA ALA A 288 -9.22 5.83 -1.67
C ALA A 288 -9.96 6.63 -2.75
N GLU A 289 -9.92 7.97 -2.71
CA GLU A 289 -10.50 8.83 -3.75
C GLU A 289 -9.86 8.60 -5.13
N ARG A 290 -8.52 8.52 -5.20
CA ARG A 290 -7.83 8.19 -6.46
C ARG A 290 -8.22 6.82 -7.00
N SER A 291 -8.40 5.85 -6.11
CA SER A 291 -8.84 4.49 -6.49
C SER A 291 -10.28 4.48 -7.01
N ALA A 292 -11.17 5.28 -6.41
CA ALA A 292 -12.54 5.46 -6.89
C ALA A 292 -12.59 6.11 -8.29
N SER A 293 -11.75 7.13 -8.53
CA SER A 293 -11.61 7.74 -9.86
C SER A 293 -11.09 6.75 -10.89
N ALA A 294 -10.07 5.95 -10.56
CA ALA A 294 -9.55 4.91 -11.45
C ALA A 294 -10.61 3.84 -11.78
N ALA A 295 -11.47 3.49 -10.83
CA ALA A 295 -12.58 2.58 -11.06
C ALA A 295 -13.66 3.18 -11.99
N ALA A 296 -13.93 4.49 -11.88
CA ALA A 296 -14.84 5.20 -12.78
C ALA A 296 -14.30 5.30 -14.21
N ASP A 297 -12.98 5.53 -14.36
CA ASP A 297 -12.31 5.54 -15.65
C ASP A 297 -12.33 4.15 -16.30
N ALA A 298 -12.08 3.09 -15.51
CA ALA A 298 -12.16 1.70 -15.97
C ALA A 298 -13.60 1.33 -16.42
N LYS A 299 -14.62 1.79 -15.69
CA LYS A 299 -16.03 1.62 -16.09
C LYS A 299 -16.35 2.32 -17.42
N THR A 300 -15.80 3.51 -17.61
CA THR A 300 -15.96 4.29 -18.86
C THR A 300 -15.26 3.59 -20.02
N ALA A 301 -14.04 3.08 -19.82
CA ALA A 301 -13.30 2.31 -20.82
C ALA A 301 -14.05 1.02 -21.19
N ALA A 302 -14.59 0.29 -20.21
CA ALA A 302 -15.38 -0.93 -20.45
C ALA A 302 -16.66 -0.64 -21.26
N ALA A 303 -17.35 0.48 -20.97
CA ALA A 303 -18.50 0.92 -21.76
C ALA A 303 -18.11 1.27 -23.21
N GLY A 304 -16.95 1.92 -23.39
CA GLY A 304 -16.38 2.19 -24.72
C GLY A 304 -16.09 0.90 -25.51
N SER A 305 -15.41 -0.07 -24.89
CA SER A 305 -15.13 -1.37 -25.50
C SER A 305 -16.42 -2.14 -25.86
N ALA A 306 -17.44 -2.10 -25.00
CA ALA A 306 -18.74 -2.71 -25.29
C ALA A 306 -19.43 -2.05 -26.50
N SER A 307 -19.35 -0.72 -26.62
CA SER A 307 -19.86 -0.01 -27.79
C SER A 307 -19.11 -0.40 -29.07
N THR A 308 -17.78 -0.52 -29.01
CA THR A 308 -16.97 -0.96 -30.15
C THR A 308 -17.31 -2.39 -30.56
N ALA A 309 -17.49 -3.30 -29.60
CA ALA A 309 -17.91 -4.68 -29.88
C ALA A 309 -19.29 -4.74 -30.55
N SER A 310 -20.24 -3.92 -30.11
CA SER A 310 -21.57 -3.81 -30.73
C SER A 310 -21.50 -3.30 -32.17
N THR A 311 -20.67 -2.28 -32.44
CA THR A 311 -20.42 -1.80 -33.81
C THR A 311 -19.82 -2.90 -34.68
N LYS A 312 -18.81 -3.64 -34.18
CA LYS A 312 -18.16 -4.72 -34.92
C LYS A 312 -19.10 -5.91 -35.18
N ALA A 313 -20.01 -6.23 -34.26
CA ALA A 313 -21.05 -7.22 -34.48
C ALA A 313 -22.02 -6.80 -35.60
N THR A 314 -22.34 -5.51 -35.67
CA THR A 314 -23.19 -4.95 -36.73
C THR A 314 -22.48 -4.99 -38.09
N GLU A 315 -21.19 -4.66 -38.16
CA GLU A 315 -20.37 -4.77 -39.38
C GLU A 315 -20.22 -6.23 -39.86
N ALA A 316 -20.07 -7.17 -38.93
CA ALA A 316 -20.03 -8.61 -39.23
C ALA A 316 -21.37 -9.11 -39.78
N ALA A 317 -22.50 -8.66 -39.22
CA ALA A 317 -23.83 -8.95 -39.74
C ALA A 317 -24.02 -8.38 -41.16
N GLY A 318 -23.54 -7.16 -41.42
CA GLY A 318 -23.53 -6.56 -42.76
C GLY A 318 -22.74 -7.38 -43.78
N SER A 319 -21.54 -7.83 -43.40
CA SER A 319 -20.69 -8.70 -44.24
C SER A 319 -21.36 -10.05 -44.53
N ALA A 320 -22.08 -10.63 -43.57
CA ALA A 320 -22.82 -11.88 -43.76
C ALA A 320 -23.99 -11.73 -44.73
N VAL A 321 -24.67 -10.57 -44.72
CA VAL A 321 -25.71 -10.24 -45.71
C VAL A 321 -25.09 -10.12 -47.10
N SER A 322 -23.97 -9.43 -47.25
CA SER A 322 -23.27 -9.32 -48.54
C SER A 322 -22.79 -10.68 -49.05
N ALA A 323 -22.27 -11.55 -48.18
CA ALA A 323 -21.89 -12.91 -48.55
C ALA A 323 -23.09 -13.75 -49.03
N SER A 324 -24.25 -13.59 -48.39
CA SER A 324 -25.50 -14.25 -48.78
C SER A 324 -26.00 -13.74 -50.14
N GLN A 325 -25.90 -12.43 -50.40
CA GLN A 325 -26.22 -11.84 -51.70
C GLN A 325 -25.28 -12.36 -52.81
N SER A 326 -23.98 -12.44 -52.54
CA SER A 326 -22.99 -13.01 -53.47
C SER A 326 -23.23 -14.49 -53.76
N LYS A 327 -23.65 -15.27 -52.74
CA LYS A 327 -24.06 -16.67 -52.93
C LYS A 327 -25.25 -16.78 -53.87
N SER A 328 -26.31 -15.99 -53.65
CA SER A 328 -27.48 -15.97 -54.54
C SER A 328 -27.10 -15.55 -55.97
N ALA A 329 -26.17 -14.61 -56.13
CA ALA A 329 -25.67 -14.19 -57.43
C ALA A 329 -24.87 -15.31 -58.15
N ALA A 330 -24.05 -16.06 -57.40
CA ALA A 330 -23.31 -17.21 -57.91
C ALA A 330 -24.22 -18.37 -58.30
N GLU A 331 -25.24 -18.67 -57.49
CA GLU A 331 -26.28 -19.67 -57.81
C GLU A 331 -27.04 -19.29 -59.08
N ALA A 332 -27.42 -18.01 -59.23
CA ALA A 332 -28.05 -17.51 -60.44
C ALA A 332 -27.13 -17.59 -61.67
N ALA A 333 -25.82 -17.40 -61.50
CA ALA A 333 -24.84 -17.55 -62.59
C ALA A 333 -24.63 -19.02 -62.98
N ALA A 334 -24.60 -19.93 -62.01
CA ALA A 334 -24.50 -21.37 -62.27
C ALA A 334 -25.72 -21.88 -63.04
N ILE A 335 -26.93 -21.48 -62.65
CA ILE A 335 -28.16 -21.82 -63.38
C ILE A 335 -28.13 -21.28 -64.82
N ARG A 336 -27.62 -20.06 -65.04
CA ARG A 336 -27.45 -19.52 -66.40
C ARG A 336 -26.43 -20.34 -67.21
N ALA A 337 -25.32 -20.75 -66.61
CA ALA A 337 -24.32 -21.58 -67.27
C ALA A 337 -24.87 -22.97 -67.62
N GLU A 338 -25.63 -23.59 -66.73
CA GLU A 338 -26.27 -24.89 -66.96
C GLU A 338 -27.34 -24.82 -68.05
N ASN A 339 -28.16 -23.76 -68.05
CA ASN A 339 -29.12 -23.51 -69.14
C ASN A 339 -28.42 -23.26 -70.48
N SER A 340 -27.31 -22.52 -70.49
CA SER A 340 -26.51 -22.31 -71.71
C SER A 340 -25.85 -23.59 -72.21
N ALA A 341 -25.32 -24.43 -71.31
CA ALA A 341 -24.76 -25.73 -71.64
C ALA A 341 -25.84 -26.66 -72.22
N LYS A 342 -27.02 -26.72 -71.58
CA LYS A 342 -28.16 -27.49 -72.07
C LYS A 342 -28.64 -27.01 -73.44
N ARG A 343 -28.65 -25.69 -73.66
CA ARG A 343 -28.98 -25.10 -74.96
C ARG A 343 -27.92 -25.40 -76.03
N ALA A 344 -26.66 -25.51 -75.64
CA ALA A 344 -25.58 -25.95 -76.52
C ALA A 344 -25.68 -27.45 -76.85
N GLU A 345 -26.05 -28.29 -75.88
CA GLU A 345 -26.36 -29.71 -76.09
C GLU A 345 -27.59 -29.89 -77.00
N ASP A 346 -28.65 -29.12 -76.79
CA ASP A 346 -29.86 -29.13 -77.63
C ASP A 346 -29.56 -28.69 -79.06
N ILE A 347 -28.71 -27.67 -79.25
CA ILE A 347 -28.25 -27.23 -80.58
C ILE A 347 -27.35 -28.30 -81.21
N ALA A 348 -26.45 -28.94 -80.45
CA ALA A 348 -25.60 -30.03 -80.95
C ALA A 348 -26.44 -31.26 -81.35
N SER A 349 -27.50 -31.58 -80.60
CA SER A 349 -28.48 -32.63 -80.95
C SER A 349 -29.33 -32.25 -82.17
N ALA A 350 -29.75 -30.99 -82.28
CA ALA A 350 -30.51 -30.50 -83.44
C ALA A 350 -29.64 -30.39 -84.72
N VAL A 351 -28.32 -30.32 -84.58
CA VAL A 351 -27.31 -30.36 -85.65
C VAL A 351 -26.68 -31.77 -85.76
N ALA A 352 -27.38 -32.82 -85.33
CA ALA A 352 -27.08 -34.16 -85.79
C ALA A 352 -27.38 -34.23 -87.29
N LEU A 353 -26.40 -33.89 -88.12
CA LEU A 353 -26.46 -34.12 -89.55
C LEU A 353 -26.34 -35.64 -89.75
N GLU A 354 -27.46 -36.29 -90.04
CA GLU A 354 -27.49 -37.72 -90.33
C GLU A 354 -26.95 -38.01 -91.74
N ASP A 355 -26.18 -39.09 -91.88
CA ASP A 355 -25.72 -39.57 -93.19
C ASP A 355 -26.93 -39.96 -94.06
N ALA A 356 -26.91 -39.59 -95.33
CA ALA A 356 -27.95 -40.05 -96.25
C ALA A 356 -27.78 -41.55 -96.53
N ASP A 357 -28.92 -42.22 -96.69
CA ASP A 357 -28.99 -43.58 -97.21
C ASP A 357 -29.95 -43.62 -98.42
N THR A 358 -30.12 -44.79 -99.02
CA THR A 358 -30.97 -44.94 -100.23
C THR A 358 -32.46 -44.71 -99.98
N THR A 359 -32.88 -44.54 -98.71
CA THR A 359 -34.27 -44.36 -98.28
C THR A 359 -34.51 -43.06 -97.50
N ARG A 360 -33.46 -42.38 -97.04
CA ARG A 360 -33.54 -41.17 -96.21
C ARG A 360 -32.56 -40.09 -96.69
N LYS A 361 -33.05 -38.85 -96.80
CA LYS A 361 -32.25 -37.68 -97.18
C LYS A 361 -31.34 -37.25 -96.02
N GLY A 362 -30.06 -37.02 -96.30
CA GLY A 362 -29.04 -36.60 -95.33
C GLY A 362 -27.83 -35.97 -96.03
N ILE A 363 -26.71 -35.84 -95.33
CA ILE A 363 -25.43 -35.41 -95.92
C ILE A 363 -24.62 -36.62 -96.41
N VAL A 364 -23.93 -36.49 -97.56
CA VAL A 364 -23.08 -37.56 -98.14
C VAL A 364 -21.72 -36.98 -98.44
N GLN A 365 -20.67 -37.64 -97.98
CA GLN A 365 -19.30 -37.27 -98.32
C GLN A 365 -18.94 -37.78 -99.73
N LEU A 366 -18.32 -36.91 -100.52
CA LEU A 366 -17.88 -37.23 -101.88
C LEU A 366 -16.53 -37.94 -101.84
N SER A 367 -16.45 -39.11 -102.47
CA SER A 367 -15.21 -39.89 -102.59
C SER A 367 -14.72 -39.93 -104.03
N SER A 368 -13.46 -39.56 -104.22
CA SER A 368 -12.75 -39.76 -105.50
C SER A 368 -11.93 -41.05 -105.50
N ALA A 369 -12.15 -41.94 -104.53
CA ALA A 369 -11.53 -43.26 -104.52
C ALA A 369 -12.15 -44.15 -105.62
N THR A 370 -11.29 -44.80 -106.41
CA THR A 370 -11.68 -45.63 -107.56
C THR A 370 -12.04 -47.06 -107.18
N ASN A 371 -11.88 -47.42 -105.91
CA ASN A 371 -12.16 -48.72 -105.34
C ASN A 371 -13.10 -48.64 -104.13
N SER A 372 -13.92 -47.57 -104.04
CA SER A 372 -14.84 -47.41 -102.93
C SER A 372 -15.91 -48.50 -102.95
N THR A 373 -15.96 -49.30 -101.88
CA THR A 373 -17.07 -50.23 -101.59
C THR A 373 -18.10 -49.59 -100.65
N SER A 374 -17.95 -48.31 -100.34
CA SER A 374 -18.85 -47.61 -99.43
C SER A 374 -20.18 -47.28 -100.11
N GLU A 375 -21.28 -47.65 -99.45
CA GLU A 375 -22.63 -47.23 -99.81
C GLU A 375 -23.03 -45.89 -99.16
N THR A 376 -22.17 -45.32 -98.30
CA THR A 376 -22.41 -44.05 -97.59
C THR A 376 -21.65 -42.87 -98.19
N LEU A 377 -20.81 -43.11 -99.21
CA LEU A 377 -20.02 -42.09 -99.90
C LEU A 377 -20.40 -42.04 -101.39
N ALA A 378 -20.63 -40.86 -101.94
CA ALA A 378 -20.94 -40.72 -103.36
C ALA A 378 -19.66 -40.63 -104.20
N ALA A 379 -19.55 -41.47 -105.24
CA ALA A 379 -18.42 -41.44 -106.17
C ALA A 379 -18.43 -40.13 -106.98
N THR A 380 -17.30 -39.43 -107.02
CA THR A 380 -17.17 -38.24 -107.87
C THR A 380 -17.05 -38.63 -109.35
N PRO A 381 -17.43 -37.74 -110.28
CA PRO A 381 -17.19 -37.95 -111.71
C PRO A 381 -15.72 -38.24 -112.04
N LYS A 382 -14.77 -37.73 -111.22
CA LYS A 382 -13.35 -38.04 -111.32
C LYS A 382 -13.05 -39.51 -110.99
N ALA A 383 -13.58 -40.05 -109.89
CA ALA A 383 -13.44 -41.48 -109.55
C ALA A 383 -14.02 -42.36 -110.64
N VAL A 384 -15.24 -42.07 -111.10
CA VAL A 384 -15.93 -42.84 -112.14
C VAL A 384 -15.12 -42.81 -113.44
N LYS A 385 -14.59 -41.65 -113.83
CA LYS A 385 -13.73 -41.53 -115.02
C LYS A 385 -12.44 -42.35 -114.87
N VAL A 386 -11.77 -42.30 -113.72
CA VAL A 386 -10.53 -43.06 -113.51
C VAL A 386 -10.79 -44.57 -113.51
N VAL A 387 -11.89 -45.05 -112.93
CA VAL A 387 -12.30 -46.47 -113.02
C VAL A 387 -12.57 -46.87 -114.46
N MET A 388 -13.23 -46.00 -115.23
CA MET A 388 -13.49 -46.26 -116.64
C MET A 388 -12.18 -46.30 -117.46
N ASP A 389 -11.26 -45.38 -117.19
CA ASP A 389 -9.92 -45.35 -117.81
C ASP A 389 -9.10 -46.60 -117.41
N GLU A 390 -9.17 -47.05 -116.15
CA GLU A 390 -8.51 -48.29 -115.69
C GLU A 390 -9.11 -49.54 -116.31
N THR A 391 -10.45 -49.60 -116.43
CA THR A 391 -11.14 -50.74 -117.05
C THR A 391 -10.75 -50.87 -118.51
N ASN A 392 -10.62 -49.74 -119.22
CA ASN A 392 -10.12 -49.69 -120.60
C ASN A 392 -8.64 -50.08 -120.73
N ARG A 393 -7.87 -50.15 -119.63
CA ARG A 393 -6.44 -50.51 -119.60
C ARG A 393 -6.19 -51.97 -119.19
N LYS A 394 -7.21 -52.72 -118.78
CA LYS A 394 -7.05 -54.14 -118.43
C LYS A 394 -6.93 -54.99 -119.70
N ALA A 395 -5.99 -55.94 -119.66
CA ALA A 395 -5.82 -56.93 -120.74
C ALA A 395 -7.01 -57.90 -120.78
N PRO A 396 -7.35 -58.48 -121.94
CA PRO A 396 -8.36 -59.53 -122.04
C PRO A 396 -8.07 -60.67 -121.06
N LEU A 397 -9.12 -61.22 -120.46
CA LEU A 397 -9.01 -62.32 -119.49
C LEU A 397 -8.31 -63.54 -120.13
N ASP A 398 -8.53 -63.74 -121.43
CA ASP A 398 -7.86 -64.77 -122.22
C ASP A 398 -6.61 -64.19 -122.92
N SER A 399 -5.45 -64.70 -122.54
CA SER A 399 -4.11 -64.39 -123.11
C SER A 399 -3.63 -62.93 -122.94
N PRO A 400 -3.34 -62.47 -121.71
CA PRO A 400 -2.83 -61.13 -121.47
C PRO A 400 -1.36 -60.97 -121.91
N ALA A 401 -1.02 -59.83 -122.49
CA ALA A 401 0.37 -59.44 -122.74
C ALA A 401 0.96 -58.75 -121.49
N LEU A 402 2.01 -59.32 -120.89
CA LEU A 402 2.66 -58.77 -119.69
C LEU A 402 3.78 -57.79 -120.08
N THR A 403 3.64 -56.53 -119.67
CA THR A 403 4.65 -55.47 -119.87
C THR A 403 4.93 -54.74 -118.56
N GLY A 404 6.19 -54.34 -118.28
CA GLY A 404 6.59 -53.68 -117.02
C GLY A 404 7.17 -54.65 -115.98
N THR A 405 6.95 -54.38 -114.68
CA THR A 405 7.40 -55.18 -113.52
C THR A 405 6.21 -55.89 -112.83
N PRO A 406 5.75 -57.04 -113.35
CA PRO A 406 4.57 -57.74 -112.84
C PRO A 406 4.84 -58.46 -111.51
N THR A 407 3.85 -58.45 -110.61
CA THR A 407 3.87 -59.18 -109.33
C THR A 407 3.16 -60.53 -109.47
N ALA A 408 3.67 -61.54 -108.77
CA ALA A 408 3.17 -62.91 -108.80
C ALA A 408 3.08 -63.49 -107.38
N PRO A 409 2.26 -64.54 -107.13
CA PRO A 409 2.21 -65.22 -105.83
C PRO A 409 3.57 -65.84 -105.44
N THR A 410 3.91 -65.78 -104.15
CA THR A 410 5.17 -66.34 -103.62
C THR A 410 5.12 -67.85 -103.67
N ALA A 411 6.02 -68.46 -104.44
CA ALA A 411 6.10 -69.90 -104.50
C ALA A 411 6.47 -70.52 -103.14
N LEU A 412 6.09 -71.77 -102.89
CA LEU A 412 6.49 -72.53 -101.71
C LEU A 412 7.99 -72.89 -101.77
N ARG A 413 8.64 -73.12 -100.63
CA ARG A 413 10.07 -73.51 -100.57
C ARG A 413 10.33 -74.79 -101.38
N GLY A 414 11.29 -74.72 -102.31
CA GLY A 414 11.67 -75.84 -103.20
C GLY A 414 10.90 -75.92 -104.53
N THR A 415 9.98 -74.99 -104.82
CA THR A 415 9.20 -74.98 -106.08
C THR A 415 10.08 -74.74 -107.32
N ASN A 416 9.88 -75.51 -108.41
CA ASN A 416 10.68 -75.47 -109.66
C ASN A 416 9.87 -75.50 -110.99
N ASN A 417 8.61 -75.05 -110.97
CA ASN A 417 7.72 -75.04 -112.14
C ASN A 417 7.65 -73.66 -112.82
N THR A 418 6.74 -73.49 -113.79
CA THR A 418 6.62 -72.28 -114.63
C THR A 418 5.96 -71.07 -113.94
N GLN A 419 5.82 -71.07 -112.61
CA GLN A 419 5.38 -69.90 -111.84
C GLN A 419 6.47 -68.81 -111.83
N ILE A 420 6.05 -67.54 -111.82
CA ILE A 420 6.95 -66.39 -111.71
C ILE A 420 7.46 -66.30 -110.27
N ALA A 421 8.78 -66.41 -110.07
CA ALA A 421 9.40 -66.23 -108.76
C ALA A 421 9.41 -64.75 -108.35
N ASN A 422 9.03 -64.46 -107.10
CA ASN A 422 8.89 -63.10 -106.60
C ASN A 422 9.91 -62.77 -105.49
N THR A 423 10.05 -61.50 -105.14
CA THR A 423 11.02 -60.99 -104.15
C THR A 423 10.76 -61.47 -102.72
N ALA A 424 9.53 -61.84 -102.35
CA ALA A 424 9.22 -62.35 -101.00
C ALA A 424 9.73 -63.78 -100.80
N PHE A 425 9.70 -64.60 -101.85
CA PHE A 425 10.38 -65.90 -101.86
C PHE A 425 11.88 -65.71 -101.61
N VAL A 426 12.44 -64.63 -102.16
CA VAL A 426 13.86 -64.25 -101.99
C VAL A 426 14.14 -63.67 -100.59
N LEU A 427 13.25 -62.86 -100.00
CA LEU A 427 13.39 -62.29 -98.65
C LEU A 427 13.18 -63.33 -97.52
N ALA A 428 12.28 -64.29 -97.70
CA ALA A 428 12.13 -65.38 -96.74
C ALA A 428 13.38 -66.25 -96.67
N ALA A 429 14.11 -66.41 -97.77
CA ALA A 429 15.44 -67.00 -97.77
C ALA A 429 16.51 -66.12 -97.06
N ILE A 430 16.26 -64.82 -96.90
CA ILE A 430 17.11 -63.86 -96.16
C ILE A 430 16.74 -63.80 -94.66
N ALA A 431 15.48 -64.00 -94.27
CA ALA A 431 15.05 -64.03 -92.87
C ALA A 431 15.69 -65.19 -92.06
N ASP A 432 16.00 -66.32 -92.70
CA ASP A 432 16.79 -67.40 -92.10
C ASP A 432 18.21 -66.96 -91.67
N VAL A 433 18.68 -65.80 -92.13
CA VAL A 433 19.95 -65.17 -91.72
C VAL A 433 19.77 -64.25 -90.50
N ILE A 434 18.54 -63.82 -90.18
CA ILE A 434 18.21 -62.88 -89.08
C ILE A 434 17.98 -63.61 -87.73
N ASP A 435 17.70 -64.92 -87.73
CA ASP A 435 17.60 -65.76 -86.51
C ASP A 435 18.94 -65.97 -85.74
N ALA A 436 19.92 -65.08 -85.92
CA ALA A 436 21.22 -65.07 -85.26
C ALA A 436 21.47 -63.78 -84.43
N SER A 437 21.01 -63.78 -83.17
CA SER A 437 21.56 -63.11 -81.94
C SER A 437 21.06 -61.74 -81.35
N PRO A 438 21.20 -61.51 -79.99
CA PRO A 438 20.34 -60.69 -79.08
C PRO A 438 21.03 -59.52 -78.28
N ASP A 439 20.30 -58.69 -77.47
CA ASP A 439 20.87 -57.78 -76.41
C ASP A 439 19.90 -57.11 -75.36
N ALA A 440 18.60 -57.42 -75.27
CA ALA A 440 17.63 -56.61 -74.50
C ALA A 440 17.28 -57.04 -73.04
N LEU A 441 18.03 -57.92 -72.35
CA LEU A 441 17.58 -58.56 -71.08
C LEU A 441 18.47 -58.40 -69.81
N ASN A 442 19.38 -57.41 -69.71
CA ASN A 442 20.32 -57.27 -68.56
C ASN A 442 19.89 -56.27 -67.43
N THR A 443 18.87 -55.43 -67.58
CA THR A 443 18.68 -54.26 -66.67
C THR A 443 18.05 -54.55 -65.28
N LEU A 444 17.33 -55.66 -65.09
CA LEU A 444 16.65 -55.96 -63.81
C LEU A 444 17.58 -56.57 -62.75
N ASN A 445 18.65 -57.24 -63.18
CA ASN A 445 19.59 -57.92 -62.28
C ASN A 445 20.53 -56.93 -61.57
N GLU A 446 20.86 -55.82 -62.22
CA GLU A 446 21.74 -54.78 -61.67
C GLU A 446 21.05 -53.97 -60.55
N LEU A 447 19.74 -53.74 -60.66
CA LEU A 447 18.95 -53.03 -59.64
C LEU A 447 18.78 -53.84 -58.34
N ALA A 448 18.61 -55.16 -58.45
CA ALA A 448 18.46 -56.05 -57.28
C ALA A 448 19.74 -56.11 -56.44
N ALA A 449 20.91 -56.18 -57.09
CA ALA A 449 22.20 -56.19 -56.42
C ALA A 449 22.52 -54.86 -55.70
N ALA A 450 22.12 -53.71 -56.26
CA ALA A 450 22.37 -52.39 -55.69
C ALA A 450 21.61 -52.13 -54.36
N LEU A 451 20.48 -52.82 -54.15
CA LEU A 451 19.69 -52.74 -52.91
C LEU A 451 20.05 -53.86 -51.91
N GLY A 452 21.15 -54.57 -52.13
CA GLY A 452 21.68 -55.57 -51.21
C GLY A 452 20.88 -56.86 -51.14
N ASN A 453 19.97 -57.12 -52.09
CA ASN A 453 19.07 -58.26 -52.08
C ASN A 453 18.31 -58.44 -50.73
N ASP A 454 17.96 -57.35 -50.05
CA ASP A 454 17.24 -57.40 -48.77
C ASP A 454 15.71 -57.55 -49.01
N PRO A 455 15.10 -58.72 -48.73
CA PRO A 455 13.66 -58.92 -48.89
C PRO A 455 12.82 -58.10 -47.90
N ASP A 456 13.41 -57.63 -46.81
CA ASP A 456 12.77 -56.86 -45.73
C ASP A 456 13.28 -55.42 -45.66
N PHE A 457 13.80 -54.87 -46.78
CA PHE A 457 14.45 -53.56 -46.85
C PHE A 457 13.69 -52.44 -46.11
N ALA A 458 12.35 -52.40 -46.24
CA ALA A 458 11.51 -51.42 -45.55
C ALA A 458 11.56 -51.58 -44.02
N THR A 459 11.55 -52.82 -43.52
CA THR A 459 11.67 -53.15 -42.10
C THR A 459 13.07 -52.86 -41.58
N THR A 460 14.10 -53.24 -42.32
CA THR A 460 15.51 -52.95 -42.01
C THR A 460 15.73 -51.44 -41.86
N MET A 461 15.23 -50.64 -42.82
CA MET A 461 15.37 -49.19 -42.79
C MET A 461 14.53 -48.56 -41.67
N THR A 462 13.32 -49.06 -41.42
CA THR A 462 12.47 -48.59 -40.30
C THR A 462 13.15 -48.84 -38.95
N ASN A 463 13.74 -50.01 -38.73
CA ASN A 463 14.46 -50.33 -37.50
C ASN A 463 15.74 -49.50 -37.33
N ALA A 464 16.48 -49.26 -38.43
CA ALA A 464 17.67 -48.42 -38.42
C ALA A 464 17.35 -46.95 -38.08
N LEU A 465 16.17 -46.46 -38.47
CA LEU A 465 15.69 -45.11 -38.13
C LEU A 465 15.05 -45.03 -36.74
N ALA A 466 14.33 -46.06 -36.29
CA ALA A 466 13.60 -46.07 -35.01
C ALA A 466 14.51 -45.94 -33.78
N GLY A 467 15.77 -46.38 -33.86
CA GLY A 467 16.77 -46.20 -32.81
C GLY A 467 17.51 -44.85 -32.82
N LYS A 468 17.23 -43.97 -33.79
CA LYS A 468 17.93 -42.68 -33.92
C LYS A 468 17.11 -41.58 -33.26
N GLN A 469 17.71 -40.90 -32.29
CA GLN A 469 17.16 -39.68 -31.72
C GLN A 469 17.14 -38.56 -32.79
N PRO A 470 16.06 -37.77 -32.92
CA PRO A 470 16.05 -36.57 -33.76
C PRO A 470 17.19 -35.62 -33.39
N LYS A 471 17.82 -34.97 -34.37
CA LYS A 471 18.98 -34.09 -34.16
C LYS A 471 18.56 -32.80 -33.42
N ASN A 472 18.51 -32.87 -32.10
CA ASN A 472 18.27 -31.76 -31.18
C ASN A 472 19.49 -31.61 -30.25
N ALA A 473 20.04 -30.40 -30.18
CA ALA A 473 21.28 -30.13 -29.45
C ALA A 473 21.15 -30.45 -27.94
N THR A 474 20.05 -30.04 -27.32
CA THR A 474 19.75 -30.27 -25.89
C THR A 474 19.60 -31.75 -25.55
N LEU A 475 18.84 -32.50 -26.37
CA LEU A 475 18.67 -33.95 -26.15
C LEU A 475 19.98 -34.71 -26.40
N THR A 476 20.82 -34.24 -27.32
CA THR A 476 22.15 -34.81 -27.56
C THR A 476 23.07 -34.55 -26.36
N ALA A 477 23.01 -33.35 -25.78
CA ALA A 477 23.78 -32.99 -24.59
C ALA A 477 23.34 -33.81 -23.36
N LEU A 478 22.04 -33.99 -23.14
CA LEU A 478 21.51 -34.83 -22.04
C LEU A 478 21.87 -36.32 -22.22
N ALA A 479 21.74 -36.86 -23.43
CA ALA A 479 22.09 -38.25 -23.71
C ALA A 479 23.60 -38.54 -23.58
N GLY A 480 24.45 -37.52 -23.71
CA GLY A 480 25.89 -37.61 -23.51
C GLY A 480 26.34 -37.59 -22.04
N LEU A 481 25.44 -37.33 -21.08
CA LEU A 481 25.80 -37.34 -19.66
C LEU A 481 26.12 -38.75 -19.18
N SER A 482 27.28 -38.94 -18.57
CA SER A 482 27.67 -40.22 -17.99
C SER A 482 26.83 -40.54 -16.75
N THR A 483 26.13 -41.67 -16.73
CA THR A 483 25.36 -42.09 -15.56
C THR A 483 26.28 -42.29 -14.35
N ALA A 484 26.02 -41.55 -13.26
CA ALA A 484 26.83 -41.61 -12.04
C ALA A 484 25.95 -41.43 -10.80
N LYS A 485 26.27 -42.17 -9.72
CA LYS A 485 25.59 -42.02 -8.43
C LYS A 485 25.89 -40.64 -7.84
N ASN A 486 24.92 -40.07 -7.11
CA ASN A 486 25.07 -38.80 -6.37
C ASN A 486 25.42 -37.58 -7.24
N LYS A 487 25.00 -37.56 -8.50
CA LYS A 487 25.17 -36.41 -9.40
C LYS A 487 23.81 -35.83 -9.80
N LEU A 488 23.75 -34.52 -10.01
CA LEU A 488 22.57 -33.81 -10.51
C LEU A 488 22.89 -33.20 -11.88
N PRO A 489 22.08 -33.46 -12.93
CA PRO A 489 22.19 -32.79 -14.21
C PRO A 489 21.86 -31.30 -14.12
N TYR A 490 22.64 -30.46 -14.80
CA TYR A 490 22.35 -29.04 -14.96
C TYR A 490 22.83 -28.56 -16.34
N PHE A 491 22.27 -27.45 -16.83
CA PHE A 491 22.72 -26.80 -18.05
C PHE A 491 23.75 -25.72 -17.72
N ALA A 492 24.91 -25.80 -18.37
CA ALA A 492 25.86 -24.70 -18.47
C ALA A 492 25.45 -23.74 -19.59
N GLU A 493 26.22 -22.68 -19.82
CA GLU A 493 25.98 -21.76 -20.93
C GLU A 493 26.05 -22.50 -22.29
N ASN A 494 25.24 -22.06 -23.26
CA ASN A 494 25.14 -22.61 -24.63
C ASN A 494 24.66 -24.07 -24.75
N ASP A 495 23.50 -24.41 -24.16
CA ASP A 495 22.83 -25.72 -24.29
C ASP A 495 23.68 -26.95 -23.89
N ALA A 496 24.81 -26.73 -23.20
CA ALA A 496 25.68 -27.78 -22.72
C ALA A 496 25.16 -28.35 -21.41
N ALA A 497 24.89 -29.66 -21.37
CA ALA A 497 24.51 -30.35 -20.14
C ALA A 497 25.77 -30.86 -19.40
N SER A 498 25.78 -30.73 -18.08
CA SER A 498 26.86 -31.21 -17.22
C SER A 498 26.29 -31.83 -15.93
N LEU A 499 27.16 -32.46 -15.14
CA LEU A 499 26.84 -33.05 -13.85
C LEU A 499 27.55 -32.30 -12.74
N THR A 500 26.82 -31.99 -11.68
CA THR A 500 27.38 -31.49 -10.42
C THR A 500 27.24 -32.51 -9.30
N GLU A 501 28.05 -32.41 -8.25
CA GLU A 501 27.93 -33.28 -7.08
C GLU A 501 26.71 -32.89 -6.25
N LEU A 502 25.84 -33.85 -5.98
CA LEU A 502 24.75 -33.67 -5.03
C LEU A 502 25.29 -34.01 -3.64
N THR A 503 25.41 -33.04 -2.74
CA THR A 503 25.92 -33.25 -1.38
C THR A 503 25.03 -34.19 -0.57
N GLN A 504 25.55 -34.76 0.55
CA GLN A 504 24.73 -35.57 1.45
C GLN A 504 23.52 -34.78 1.97
N VAL A 505 23.73 -33.51 2.34
CA VAL A 505 22.65 -32.59 2.75
C VAL A 505 21.60 -32.44 1.64
N GLY A 506 22.02 -32.23 0.39
CA GLY A 506 21.10 -32.15 -0.74
C GLY A 506 20.31 -33.43 -0.98
N ARG A 507 20.95 -34.60 -0.82
CA ARG A 507 20.28 -35.90 -0.90
C ARG A 507 19.26 -36.08 0.22
N ASP A 508 19.62 -35.72 1.45
CA ASP A 508 18.76 -35.89 2.62
C ASP A 508 17.52 -34.99 2.56
N ILE A 509 17.66 -33.78 2.01
CA ILE A 509 16.54 -32.85 1.76
C ILE A 509 15.63 -33.38 0.64
N LEU A 510 16.20 -33.78 -0.50
CA LEU A 510 15.42 -34.32 -1.64
C LEU A 510 14.73 -35.65 -1.30
N ALA A 511 15.24 -36.40 -0.32
CA ALA A 511 14.64 -37.63 0.16
C ALA A 511 13.46 -37.42 1.13
N LYS A 512 13.20 -36.20 1.59
CA LYS A 512 12.06 -35.91 2.47
C LYS A 512 10.76 -35.92 1.68
N ASN A 513 9.71 -36.48 2.28
CA ASN A 513 8.40 -36.66 1.65
C ASN A 513 7.42 -35.50 1.91
N SER A 514 7.82 -34.52 2.74
CA SER A 514 6.98 -33.40 3.15
C SER A 514 7.81 -32.16 3.48
N VAL A 515 7.16 -30.99 3.40
CA VAL A 515 7.74 -29.71 3.84
C VAL A 515 8.06 -29.75 5.34
N ALA A 516 7.24 -30.42 6.15
CA ALA A 516 7.45 -30.57 7.59
C ALA A 516 8.78 -31.29 7.90
N ASP A 517 9.05 -32.39 7.20
CA ASP A 517 10.29 -33.17 7.36
C ASP A 517 11.54 -32.39 6.93
N VAL A 518 11.42 -31.55 5.90
CA VAL A 518 12.51 -30.65 5.47
C VAL A 518 12.77 -29.58 6.54
N LEU A 519 11.71 -28.97 7.07
CA LEU A 519 11.82 -27.96 8.13
C LEU A 519 12.41 -28.55 9.42
N GLU A 520 12.02 -29.78 9.79
CA GLU A 520 12.60 -30.47 10.94
C GLU A 520 14.09 -30.80 10.71
N TYR A 521 14.47 -31.27 9.52
CA TYR A 521 15.87 -31.51 9.16
C TYR A 521 16.72 -30.23 9.19
N LEU A 522 16.15 -29.09 8.80
CA LEU A 522 16.81 -27.77 8.84
C LEU A 522 16.77 -27.09 10.22
N GLY A 523 16.15 -27.71 11.23
CA GLY A 523 15.98 -27.12 12.57
C GLY A 523 15.00 -25.95 12.62
N ALA A 524 14.20 -25.76 11.58
CA ALA A 524 13.21 -24.70 11.40
C ALA A 524 11.75 -25.20 11.54
N GLY A 525 11.55 -26.41 12.05
CA GLY A 525 10.23 -26.96 12.33
C GLY A 525 9.49 -26.18 13.42
N GLU A 526 8.22 -26.55 13.66
CA GLU A 526 7.27 -25.91 14.60
C GLU A 526 7.78 -25.78 16.06
N ASN A 527 8.92 -26.37 16.37
CA ASN A 527 9.56 -26.40 17.68
C ASN A 527 10.63 -25.31 17.92
N SER A 528 10.98 -24.49 16.92
CA SER A 528 12.19 -23.65 16.99
C SER A 528 12.01 -22.31 17.74
N ALA A 529 10.81 -21.71 17.78
CA ALA A 529 10.63 -20.37 18.35
C ALA A 529 10.34 -20.34 19.87
N PHE A 530 9.68 -21.36 20.42
CA PHE A 530 9.39 -21.48 21.86
C PHE A 530 9.42 -22.97 22.25
N PRO A 531 10.30 -23.39 23.18
CA PRO A 531 10.53 -24.81 23.46
C PRO A 531 9.36 -25.46 24.22
N ALA A 532 9.10 -26.74 23.94
CA ALA A 532 8.14 -27.52 24.71
C ALA A 532 8.57 -27.59 26.19
N GLY A 533 7.60 -27.42 27.11
CA GLY A 533 7.87 -27.31 28.54
C GLY A 533 8.01 -25.89 29.09
N ALA A 534 8.11 -24.85 28.26
CA ALA A 534 8.08 -23.48 28.77
C ALA A 534 6.64 -23.03 29.10
N PRO A 535 6.37 -22.44 30.29
CA PRO A 535 5.04 -21.97 30.67
C PRO A 535 4.64 -20.74 29.84
N ILE A 536 3.43 -20.76 29.29
CA ILE A 536 2.87 -19.70 28.45
C ILE A 536 1.66 -19.07 29.18
N PRO A 537 1.64 -17.75 29.41
CA PRO A 537 0.49 -17.07 29.97
C PRO A 537 -0.62 -16.95 28.90
N TRP A 538 -1.70 -17.70 29.07
CA TRP A 538 -2.81 -17.76 28.13
C TRP A 538 -4.02 -16.92 28.61
N PRO A 539 -4.56 -16.00 27.79
CA PRO A 539 -5.59 -15.06 28.21
C PRO A 539 -7.03 -15.60 28.19
N SER A 540 -7.24 -16.89 27.89
CA SER A 540 -8.57 -17.51 27.73
C SER A 540 -8.68 -18.79 28.56
N ASP A 541 -9.89 -19.19 28.92
CA ASP A 541 -10.18 -20.48 29.56
C ASP A 541 -10.20 -21.65 28.56
N ILE A 542 -10.24 -21.36 27.26
CA ILE A 542 -10.20 -22.36 26.19
C ILE A 542 -8.74 -22.66 25.83
N VAL A 543 -8.29 -23.87 26.17
CA VAL A 543 -6.91 -24.32 25.90
C VAL A 543 -6.79 -24.74 24.42
N PRO A 544 -5.79 -24.23 23.67
CA PRO A 544 -5.55 -24.67 22.30
C PRO A 544 -5.13 -26.14 22.23
N SER A 545 -5.46 -26.80 21.10
CA SER A 545 -4.98 -28.17 20.84
C SER A 545 -3.45 -28.25 20.89
N GLY A 546 -2.91 -29.33 21.45
CA GLY A 546 -1.47 -29.51 21.66
C GLY A 546 -0.90 -28.87 22.94
N TYR A 547 -1.74 -28.16 23.71
CA TYR A 547 -1.38 -27.56 24.99
C TYR A 547 -2.22 -28.13 26.13
N VAL A 548 -1.71 -28.00 27.35
CA VAL A 548 -2.44 -28.37 28.57
C VAL A 548 -2.24 -27.31 29.66
N LEU A 549 -3.24 -27.11 30.51
CA LEU A 549 -3.11 -26.27 31.72
C LEU A 549 -2.08 -26.87 32.67
N MET A 550 -1.30 -26.03 33.34
CA MET A 550 -0.31 -26.47 34.32
C MET A 550 -0.92 -26.53 35.72
N GLN A 551 -1.39 -27.72 36.12
CA GLN A 551 -2.20 -27.95 37.33
C GLN A 551 -1.62 -29.02 38.27
N GLY A 552 -0.34 -29.36 38.16
CA GLY A 552 0.26 -30.39 39.03
C GLY A 552 0.12 -31.82 38.51
N GLN A 553 -0.41 -32.03 37.30
CA GLN A 553 -0.72 -33.36 36.78
C GLN A 553 0.51 -34.10 36.24
N ALA A 554 0.46 -35.43 36.29
CA ALA A 554 1.45 -36.30 35.67
C ALA A 554 1.25 -36.42 34.15
N PHE A 555 2.31 -36.75 33.41
CA PHE A 555 2.26 -37.06 31.98
C PHE A 555 3.14 -38.27 31.63
N ASP A 556 2.82 -38.92 30.52
CA ASP A 556 3.62 -40.04 30.00
C ASP A 556 4.89 -39.53 29.30
N LYS A 557 6.05 -39.87 29.87
CA LYS A 557 7.37 -39.47 29.37
C LYS A 557 7.71 -40.12 28.02
N SER A 558 7.18 -41.31 27.75
CA SER A 558 7.38 -42.00 26.48
C SER A 558 6.54 -41.35 25.37
N ALA A 559 5.34 -40.88 25.70
CA ALA A 559 4.49 -40.14 24.75
C ALA A 559 5.00 -38.71 24.49
N TYR A 560 5.59 -38.07 25.50
CA TYR A 560 6.05 -36.67 25.42
C TYR A 560 7.54 -36.53 25.79
N PRO A 561 8.47 -37.02 24.95
CA PRO A 561 9.90 -37.06 25.26
C PRO A 561 10.51 -35.66 25.40
N LYS A 562 10.06 -34.67 24.61
CA LYS A 562 10.52 -33.28 24.70
C LYS A 562 10.07 -32.61 26.00
N LEU A 563 8.82 -32.84 26.42
CA LEU A 563 8.32 -32.36 27.71
C LEU A 563 9.04 -33.03 28.89
N ALA A 564 9.43 -34.30 28.75
CA ALA A 564 10.21 -35.04 29.74
C ALA A 564 11.64 -34.46 29.92
N VAL A 565 12.19 -33.78 28.91
CA VAL A 565 13.46 -33.04 29.07
C VAL A 565 13.26 -31.84 29.99
N ALA A 566 12.17 -31.09 29.83
CA ALA A 566 11.86 -29.92 30.67
C ALA A 566 11.44 -30.31 32.09
N TYR A 567 10.66 -31.39 32.22
CA TYR A 567 10.14 -31.90 33.49
C TYR A 567 10.50 -33.38 33.68
N PRO A 568 11.75 -33.71 34.09
CA PRO A 568 12.20 -35.09 34.25
C PRO A 568 11.41 -35.93 35.26
N SER A 569 10.71 -35.26 36.20
CA SER A 569 9.80 -35.90 37.16
C SER A 569 8.61 -36.58 36.48
N GLY A 570 8.25 -36.20 35.25
CA GLY A 570 6.99 -36.60 34.62
C GLY A 570 5.76 -35.92 35.21
N VAL A 571 5.95 -34.82 35.96
CA VAL A 571 4.87 -34.06 36.62
C VAL A 571 5.01 -32.58 36.28
N LEU A 572 3.93 -31.97 35.80
CA LEU A 572 3.87 -30.54 35.52
C LEU A 572 3.74 -29.75 36.83
N PRO A 573 4.37 -28.57 36.97
CA PRO A 573 4.10 -27.66 38.07
C PRO A 573 2.62 -27.26 38.13
N ASP A 574 2.06 -27.10 39.32
CA ASP A 574 0.78 -26.40 39.49
C ASP A 574 1.06 -24.89 39.55
N MET A 575 0.60 -24.17 38.53
CA MET A 575 0.86 -22.74 38.35
C MET A 575 -0.33 -21.86 38.75
N ARG A 576 -1.43 -22.44 39.26
CA ARG A 576 -2.60 -21.67 39.69
C ARG A 576 -2.28 -20.86 40.95
N GLY A 577 -2.55 -19.56 40.91
CA GLY A 577 -2.23 -18.63 42.02
C GLY A 577 -0.74 -18.29 42.16
N TRP A 578 0.14 -18.84 41.31
CA TRP A 578 1.58 -18.62 41.39
C TRP A 578 2.05 -17.56 40.40
N THR A 579 3.03 -16.76 40.81
CA THR A 579 3.75 -15.81 39.93
C THR A 579 5.15 -16.36 39.62
N ILE A 580 5.56 -16.33 38.35
CA ILE A 580 6.91 -16.76 37.96
C ILE A 580 7.94 -15.74 38.46
N LYS A 581 8.96 -16.25 39.18
CA LYS A 581 10.13 -15.50 39.63
C LYS A 581 11.37 -16.12 39.01
N GLY A 582 12.25 -15.29 38.45
CA GLY A 582 13.54 -15.75 37.95
C GLY A 582 14.33 -16.44 39.07
N LYS A 583 14.85 -17.65 38.81
CA LYS A 583 15.67 -18.37 39.80
C LYS A 583 16.88 -17.49 40.15
N PRO A 584 17.08 -17.10 41.43
CA PRO A 584 18.27 -16.34 41.80
C PRO A 584 19.54 -17.15 41.53
N ALA A 585 20.66 -16.45 41.42
CA ALA A 585 21.97 -17.07 41.16
C ALA A 585 22.28 -18.20 42.17
N SER A 586 21.92 -18.01 43.43
CA SER A 586 22.05 -18.98 44.52
C SER A 586 20.84 -18.95 45.48
N GLY A 587 20.75 -19.92 46.38
CA GLY A 587 19.77 -19.96 47.47
C GLY A 587 18.40 -20.57 47.15
N ARG A 588 18.11 -20.92 45.89
CA ARG A 588 16.88 -21.61 45.48
C ARG A 588 17.10 -22.59 44.31
N ALA A 589 16.34 -23.69 44.31
CA ALA A 589 16.26 -24.64 43.21
C ALA A 589 15.25 -24.17 42.14
N VAL A 590 15.42 -24.63 40.90
CA VAL A 590 14.42 -24.43 39.84
C VAL A 590 13.11 -25.15 40.23
N LEU A 591 11.96 -24.54 39.92
CA LEU A 591 10.61 -25.00 40.32
C LEU A 591 10.32 -25.01 41.84
N SER A 592 11.18 -24.40 42.67
CA SER A 592 10.88 -24.23 44.11
C SER A 592 9.81 -23.16 44.35
N GLN A 593 8.86 -23.44 45.25
CA GLN A 593 7.80 -22.51 45.64
C GLN A 593 8.29 -21.50 46.71
N GLU A 594 7.74 -20.29 46.70
CA GLU A 594 8.02 -19.21 47.66
C GLU A 594 6.70 -18.61 48.11
N GLN A 595 6.34 -18.79 49.38
CA GLN A 595 5.14 -18.15 49.93
C GLN A 595 5.30 -16.63 49.96
N ASP A 596 4.18 -15.92 49.89
CA ASP A 596 4.14 -14.48 50.03
C ASP A 596 4.57 -14.05 51.44
N GLY A 597 5.07 -12.81 51.56
CA GLY A 597 5.58 -12.30 52.84
C GLY A 597 5.75 -10.80 52.86
N ILE A 598 5.40 -10.19 53.99
CA ILE A 598 5.54 -8.75 54.22
C ILE A 598 6.97 -8.45 54.66
N LYS A 599 7.56 -7.39 54.11
CA LYS A 599 8.87 -6.91 54.55
C LYS A 599 8.77 -6.38 56.00
N SER A 600 9.73 -6.75 56.84
CA SER A 600 9.81 -6.27 58.23
C SER A 600 9.78 -4.73 58.29
N HIS A 601 8.88 -4.17 59.10
CA HIS A 601 8.71 -2.73 59.30
C HIS A 601 8.08 -2.43 60.67
N THR A 602 8.11 -1.16 61.09
CA THR A 602 7.51 -0.67 62.35
C THR A 602 6.69 0.60 62.09
N HIS A 603 5.89 1.02 63.08
CA HIS A 603 5.06 2.23 63.04
C HIS A 603 5.31 3.10 64.26
N SER A 604 5.19 4.42 64.11
CA SER A 604 5.07 5.30 65.27
C SER A 604 3.67 5.17 65.86
N ALA A 605 3.58 5.18 67.19
CA ALA A 605 2.31 5.15 67.91
C ALA A 605 2.28 6.26 68.95
N SER A 606 1.09 6.77 69.27
CA SER A 606 0.89 7.77 70.30
C SER A 606 -0.30 7.37 71.18
N ALA A 607 -0.24 7.75 72.46
CA ALA A 607 -1.35 7.68 73.38
C ALA A 607 -1.88 9.09 73.61
N SER A 608 -3.20 9.27 73.56
CA SER A 608 -3.82 10.57 73.83
C SER A 608 -3.64 10.97 75.29
N GLY A 609 -3.30 12.25 75.52
CA GLY A 609 -3.34 12.81 76.87
C GLY A 609 -4.75 12.69 77.44
N THR A 610 -4.89 11.97 78.55
CA THR A 610 -6.18 11.80 79.23
C THR A 610 -6.18 12.70 80.46
N ASP A 611 -7.02 13.73 80.43
CA ASP A 611 -7.27 14.54 81.62
C ASP A 611 -8.07 13.70 82.63
N LEU A 612 -7.48 13.46 83.79
CA LEU A 612 -8.16 12.74 84.87
C LEU A 612 -9.24 13.61 85.54
N GLY A 613 -9.29 14.90 85.20
CA GLY A 613 -10.23 15.91 85.69
C GLY A 613 -9.93 16.33 87.12
N THR A 614 -10.50 17.47 87.54
CA THR A 614 -10.35 17.97 88.91
C THR A 614 -11.00 17.03 89.92
N LYS A 615 -10.34 16.85 91.06
CA LYS A 615 -10.87 16.11 92.21
C LYS A 615 -10.90 17.05 93.41
N THR A 616 -12.03 17.14 94.08
CA THR A 616 -12.19 17.98 95.26
C THR A 616 -11.67 17.23 96.48
N THR A 617 -10.77 17.85 97.25
CA THR A 617 -10.31 17.30 98.52
C THR A 617 -11.44 17.33 99.55
N SER A 618 -11.32 16.57 100.63
CA SER A 618 -12.24 16.69 101.77
C SER A 618 -12.18 18.12 102.37
N SER A 619 -13.30 18.61 102.90
CA SER A 619 -13.37 19.92 103.59
C SER A 619 -12.68 19.86 104.96
N PHE A 620 -11.97 20.93 105.32
CA PHE A 620 -11.33 21.10 106.64
C PHE A 620 -11.62 22.51 107.18
N ASP A 621 -12.30 22.60 108.33
CA ASP A 621 -12.71 23.86 108.97
C ASP A 621 -11.75 24.22 110.13
N TYR A 622 -11.25 25.46 110.13
CA TYR A 622 -10.33 25.97 111.15
C TYR A 622 -11.02 26.43 112.46
N GLY A 623 -12.36 26.55 112.46
CA GLY A 623 -13.16 27.01 113.60
C GLY A 623 -12.96 28.49 113.98
N THR A 624 -13.76 29.00 114.93
CA THR A 624 -13.65 30.38 115.46
C THR A 624 -12.49 30.49 116.47
N LYS A 625 -11.59 31.48 116.31
CA LYS A 625 -10.47 31.73 117.23
C LYS A 625 -10.61 33.11 117.89
N THR A 626 -10.77 33.16 119.21
CA THR A 626 -10.73 34.39 120.03
C THR A 626 -9.30 34.71 120.46
N THR A 627 -8.84 35.96 120.25
CA THR A 627 -7.56 36.45 120.78
C THR A 627 -7.76 37.04 122.18
N GLY A 628 -6.95 36.58 123.14
CA GLY A 628 -7.01 37.03 124.54
C GLY A 628 -6.01 38.14 124.86
N SER A 629 -6.50 39.18 125.53
CA SER A 629 -5.78 40.22 126.31
C SER A 629 -4.76 41.09 125.57
N PHE A 630 -5.17 42.31 125.22
CA PHE A 630 -4.27 43.38 124.78
C PHE A 630 -3.84 44.22 125.99
N ASP A 631 -2.56 44.15 126.36
CA ASP A 631 -1.92 44.91 127.43
C ASP A 631 -1.34 46.23 126.87
N TYR A 632 -1.88 47.37 127.32
CA TYR A 632 -1.39 48.71 126.96
C TYR A 632 -0.25 49.14 127.89
N GLY A 633 0.85 48.38 127.88
CA GLY A 633 2.02 48.63 128.72
C GLY A 633 2.46 50.10 128.75
N THR A 634 2.70 50.60 129.96
CA THR A 634 3.19 51.94 130.27
C THR A 634 4.61 52.17 129.75
N LYS A 635 4.83 53.32 129.08
CA LYS A 635 6.16 53.88 128.82
C LYS A 635 6.20 55.32 129.32
N SER A 636 7.03 55.57 130.32
CA SER A 636 7.31 56.90 130.86
C SER A 636 8.24 57.69 129.94
N THR A 637 8.01 59.01 129.86
CA THR A 637 9.00 60.00 129.44
C THR A 637 10.01 60.27 130.55
N ASN A 638 11.16 60.84 130.20
CA ASN A 638 12.15 61.42 131.12
C ASN A 638 11.77 62.88 131.46
N ASN A 639 12.00 63.28 132.72
CA ASN A 639 11.72 64.63 133.20
C ASN A 639 12.87 65.57 132.79
N THR A 640 12.75 66.19 131.62
CA THR A 640 13.61 67.29 131.15
C THR A 640 12.74 68.52 130.90
N GLY A 641 13.16 69.68 131.42
CA GLY A 641 12.36 70.91 131.49
C GLY A 641 12.77 71.79 132.69
N ALA A 642 14.06 72.15 132.74
CA ALA A 642 14.75 72.76 133.88
C ALA A 642 14.06 73.99 134.50
N HIS A 643 14.36 74.25 135.77
CA HIS A 643 14.39 75.62 136.30
C HIS A 643 15.23 75.70 137.59
N ALA A 644 15.78 76.87 137.88
CA ALA A 644 16.29 77.26 139.19
C ALA A 644 15.30 78.27 139.81
N HIS A 645 15.09 78.19 141.13
CA HIS A 645 14.26 79.13 141.87
C HIS A 645 15.08 80.36 142.28
N SER A 646 14.50 81.54 142.14
CA SER A 646 15.02 82.75 142.78
C SER A 646 14.68 82.70 144.27
N LEU A 647 15.69 82.58 145.14
CA LEU A 647 15.58 82.99 146.52
C LEU A 647 15.97 84.47 146.61
N SER A 648 15.01 85.33 146.91
CA SER A 648 15.25 86.71 147.32
C SER A 648 14.68 86.92 148.74
N GLY A 649 15.50 87.52 149.60
CA GLY A 649 15.16 87.92 150.95
C GLY A 649 15.96 89.19 151.27
N SER A 650 15.34 90.15 151.93
CA SER A 650 15.98 91.41 152.30
C SER A 650 16.54 91.31 153.71
N THR A 651 17.79 91.72 153.90
CA THR A 651 18.33 91.96 155.24
C THR A 651 17.81 93.30 155.77
N GLY A 652 17.69 93.44 157.09
CA GLY A 652 17.36 94.71 157.74
C GLY A 652 18.47 95.75 157.58
N ALA A 653 18.13 97.04 157.64
CA ALA A 653 19.03 98.16 157.34
C ALA A 653 19.96 98.54 158.51
N ALA A 654 21.28 98.55 158.28
CA ALA A 654 22.34 99.12 159.14
C ALA A 654 23.57 99.54 158.29
N GLY A 655 24.33 100.58 158.69
CA GLY A 655 25.68 100.85 158.12
C GLY A 655 26.12 102.28 157.72
N ALA A 656 25.43 103.36 158.12
CA ALA A 656 25.86 104.73 157.77
C ALA A 656 27.24 105.13 158.36
N HIS A 657 28.21 105.60 157.54
CA HIS A 657 29.53 106.15 157.93
C HIS A 657 30.14 107.10 156.84
N ALA A 658 31.30 107.77 157.04
CA ALA A 658 31.89 108.78 156.11
C ALA A 658 33.46 108.89 156.12
N HIS A 659 34.11 109.34 155.01
CA HIS A 659 35.58 109.54 154.86
C HIS A 659 35.99 110.80 154.01
N THR A 660 37.31 111.17 153.97
CA THR A 660 37.92 112.40 153.36
C THR A 660 38.77 112.24 152.06
N SER A 661 38.61 113.08 150.99
CA SER A 661 39.70 113.80 150.21
C SER A 661 39.53 114.08 148.68
N GLY A 662 39.91 115.31 148.24
CA GLY A 662 40.37 115.67 146.88
C GLY A 662 39.99 117.07 146.34
N LEU A 663 40.92 118.05 146.28
CA LEU A 663 40.79 119.33 145.55
C LEU A 663 41.99 119.57 144.60
N ARG A 664 41.81 120.45 143.59
CA ARG A 664 42.63 120.63 142.35
C ARG A 664 43.47 121.95 142.27
N MET A 665 44.35 122.00 141.25
CA MET A 665 44.71 123.08 140.28
C MET A 665 46.05 123.86 140.39
N ASN A 666 46.79 123.89 139.26
CA ASN A 666 47.97 124.70 138.92
C ASN A 666 47.56 125.88 138.02
N SER A 667 48.18 127.06 138.20
CA SER A 667 48.42 128.03 137.13
C SER A 667 49.65 128.88 137.45
N SER A 668 50.73 128.74 136.67
CA SER A 668 51.79 129.75 136.56
C SER A 668 52.00 130.09 135.09
N GLY A 669 52.24 131.37 134.82
CA GLY A 669 52.61 131.85 133.50
C GLY A 669 54.01 131.40 133.06
N TRP A 670 54.33 131.86 131.84
CA TRP A 670 55.65 132.09 131.27
C TRP A 670 56.56 130.90 130.91
N SER A 671 56.69 130.77 129.58
CA SER A 671 57.94 130.77 128.82
C SER A 671 58.89 129.56 128.92
N GLN A 672 59.51 129.32 127.76
CA GLN A 672 60.91 128.96 127.57
C GLN A 672 61.52 127.79 128.36
N TYR A 673 62.10 126.88 127.56
CA TYR A 673 63.22 125.99 127.88
C TYR A 673 63.10 125.09 129.13
N GLY A 674 63.17 123.78 128.88
CA GLY A 674 63.76 122.85 129.83
C GLY A 674 62.96 121.56 130.02
N THR A 675 63.55 120.46 129.58
CA THR A 675 63.22 119.09 129.97
C THR A 675 63.07 118.92 131.48
N ALA A 676 62.17 118.06 131.95
CA ALA A 676 62.49 117.04 132.96
C ALA A 676 61.32 116.10 133.22
N THR A 677 61.55 114.84 132.87
CA THR A 677 60.97 113.61 133.41
C THR A 677 60.79 113.65 134.94
N ILE A 678 59.95 112.76 135.49
CA ILE A 678 60.26 111.81 136.59
C ILE A 678 59.01 111.50 137.44
N THR A 679 58.52 110.28 137.20
CA THR A 679 58.24 109.22 138.18
C THR A 679 57.69 109.60 139.56
N GLY A 680 56.45 109.15 139.78
CA GLY A 680 55.99 108.74 141.11
C GLY A 680 55.20 109.80 141.88
N SER A 681 53.91 109.50 142.03
CA SER A 681 52.99 109.91 143.11
C SER A 681 52.76 111.41 143.45
N LEU A 682 51.48 111.79 143.25
CA LEU A 682 50.56 112.52 144.17
C LEU A 682 50.27 114.04 143.96
N SER A 683 48.95 114.36 143.99
CA SER A 683 48.14 115.56 144.33
C SER A 683 48.74 116.98 144.51
N THR A 684 47.97 118.06 144.21
CA THR A 684 47.91 119.33 145.02
C THR A 684 46.90 120.42 144.55
N VAL A 685 46.56 121.33 145.49
CA VAL A 685 45.52 122.39 145.58
C VAL A 685 46.11 123.82 145.55
N LYS A 686 45.35 124.84 145.08
CA LYS A 686 45.46 126.27 145.52
C LYS A 686 44.09 126.98 145.53
N GLY A 687 43.87 127.95 146.42
CA GLY A 687 42.64 128.77 146.51
C GLY A 687 42.90 130.25 146.82
N THR A 688 41.86 131.10 146.76
CA THR A 688 41.81 132.43 147.42
C THR A 688 40.40 133.07 147.45
N ASN A 689 40.14 133.69 148.61
CA ASN A 689 39.24 134.78 149.03
C ASN A 689 38.13 135.31 148.11
N THR A 690 36.87 135.13 148.52
CA THR A 690 35.96 136.18 149.07
C THR A 690 34.55 135.59 149.24
N GLN A 691 34.04 135.54 150.49
CA GLN A 691 32.71 135.12 150.99
C GLN A 691 32.13 133.78 150.46
N GLY A 692 31.94 132.71 151.23
CA GLY A 692 32.02 132.45 152.66
C GLY A 692 31.21 131.17 152.91
N ILE A 693 31.76 130.24 153.70
CA ILE A 693 31.36 128.82 153.85
C ILE A 693 31.91 127.92 152.74
N ALA A 694 33.18 127.55 152.92
CA ALA A 694 33.79 126.35 152.39
C ALA A 694 33.62 125.22 153.42
N TYR A 695 32.90 124.16 153.04
CA TYR A 695 32.87 122.85 153.68
C TYR A 695 33.12 121.76 152.60
N LEU A 696 33.82 120.72 153.03
CA LEU A 696 34.61 119.75 152.27
C LEU A 696 33.75 118.59 151.68
N SER A 697 33.96 118.18 150.43
CA SER A 697 33.25 117.03 149.82
C SER A 697 33.72 115.67 150.38
N LYS A 698 32.82 114.68 150.53
CA LYS A 698 33.10 113.28 150.94
C LYS A 698 33.87 112.49 149.86
N THR A 699 34.49 111.39 150.25
CA THR A 699 35.35 110.45 149.47
C THR A 699 34.73 109.78 148.25
N ASP A 700 35.56 109.09 147.46
CA ASP A 700 35.10 108.03 146.58
C ASP A 700 34.26 106.97 147.34
N SER A 701 33.39 106.29 146.60
CA SER A 701 32.51 105.25 147.12
C SER A 701 33.29 103.96 147.39
N GLN A 702 34.04 103.91 148.49
CA GLN A 702 34.54 102.67 149.08
C GLN A 702 33.56 102.16 150.15
N GLY A 703 33.43 100.85 150.31
CA GLY A 703 32.56 100.23 151.32
C GLY A 703 31.36 99.44 150.79
N SER A 704 31.22 99.29 149.46
CA SER A 704 30.42 98.17 148.94
C SER A 704 31.11 96.86 149.35
N HIS A 705 30.48 96.14 150.27
CA HIS A 705 30.90 94.81 150.72
C HIS A 705 29.67 93.91 150.71
N SER A 706 29.87 92.63 150.44
CA SER A 706 28.83 91.62 150.48
C SER A 706 29.01 90.73 151.71
N HIS A 707 27.92 90.35 152.39
CA HIS A 707 27.93 89.29 153.40
C HIS A 707 27.53 87.95 152.75
N SER A 708 28.12 86.85 153.19
CA SER A 708 27.74 85.49 152.78
C SER A 708 26.57 84.96 153.62
N LEU A 709 25.58 84.34 152.98
CA LEU A 709 24.42 83.67 153.61
C LEU A 709 24.31 82.22 153.10
N SER A 710 24.18 81.23 153.99
CA SER A 710 24.16 79.77 153.67
C SER A 710 23.10 78.97 154.46
N GLY A 711 22.56 77.88 153.86
CA GLY A 711 21.68 76.84 154.47
C GLY A 711 21.08 75.81 153.46
N THR A 712 20.80 74.55 153.88
CA THR A 712 20.38 73.36 153.06
C THR A 712 19.30 72.49 153.76
N ALA A 713 18.29 71.90 153.04
CA ALA A 713 17.93 70.43 153.00
C ALA A 713 16.46 69.99 152.56
N VAL A 714 16.42 68.84 151.82
CA VAL A 714 15.51 67.63 151.68
C VAL A 714 14.04 67.53 151.13
N SER A 715 13.87 66.70 150.06
CA SER A 715 13.04 65.48 149.75
C SER A 715 11.47 65.38 149.65
N ALA A 716 11.03 64.44 148.76
CA ALA A 716 9.71 63.78 148.48
C ALA A 716 8.64 64.54 147.65
N GLY A 717 7.79 63.99 146.75
CA GLY A 717 7.41 62.64 146.28
C GLY A 717 6.28 62.75 145.20
N ALA A 718 6.00 61.69 144.43
CA ALA A 718 5.17 61.68 143.21
C ALA A 718 3.64 61.45 143.41
N HIS A 719 2.79 61.79 142.41
CA HIS A 719 1.45 61.19 142.17
C HIS A 719 0.95 61.37 140.71
N ALA A 720 0.01 60.51 140.26
CA ALA A 720 -0.41 60.27 138.86
C ALA A 720 -1.92 60.49 138.59
N HIS A 721 -2.33 60.59 137.31
CA HIS A 721 -3.71 60.43 136.80
C HIS A 721 -3.76 59.82 135.37
N THR A 722 -4.88 59.20 134.98
CA THR A 722 -5.09 58.45 133.73
C THR A 722 -6.39 58.87 133.02
N VAL A 723 -6.42 58.87 131.68
CA VAL A 723 -7.61 59.10 130.82
C VAL A 723 -7.76 57.93 129.83
N GLY A 724 -8.97 57.37 129.68
CA GLY A 724 -9.24 56.21 128.81
C GLY A 724 -9.60 56.58 127.37
N ILE A 725 -9.11 55.80 126.39
CA ILE A 725 -9.47 55.88 124.96
C ILE A 725 -10.27 54.62 124.59
N GLY A 726 -11.44 54.80 123.95
CA GLY A 726 -12.42 53.74 123.66
C GLY A 726 -12.03 52.73 122.58
N ALA A 727 -12.83 51.67 122.46
CA ALA A 727 -12.59 50.50 121.62
C ALA A 727 -12.38 50.81 120.13
N HIS A 728 -11.48 50.07 119.47
CA HIS A 728 -11.27 50.08 118.02
C HIS A 728 -10.96 48.66 117.51
N GLN A 729 -11.15 48.42 116.21
CA GLN A 729 -10.94 47.12 115.55
C GLN A 729 -9.84 47.19 114.49
N HIS A 730 -9.24 46.03 114.18
CA HIS A 730 -8.31 45.83 113.05
C HIS A 730 -8.72 44.62 112.22
N PRO A 731 -8.71 44.69 110.87
CA PRO A 731 -8.81 43.51 110.02
C PRO A 731 -7.48 42.74 109.98
N VAL A 732 -7.54 41.41 110.14
CA VAL A 732 -6.39 40.50 109.97
C VAL A 732 -6.65 39.57 108.79
N VAL A 733 -5.82 39.68 107.74
CA VAL A 733 -5.87 38.81 106.56
C VAL A 733 -4.94 37.61 106.81
N ILE A 734 -5.49 36.40 106.95
CA ILE A 734 -4.71 35.16 107.22
C ILE A 734 -4.03 34.62 105.94
N GLY A 735 -4.48 35.05 104.76
CA GLY A 735 -3.88 34.70 103.47
C GLY A 735 -4.29 33.30 102.96
N ALA A 736 -3.97 33.02 101.70
CA ALA A 736 -4.23 31.74 101.06
C ALA A 736 -3.07 30.76 101.29
N HIS A 737 -3.36 29.46 101.36
CA HIS A 737 -2.36 28.40 101.36
C HIS A 737 -2.78 27.24 100.44
N ALA A 738 -1.80 26.46 99.99
CA ALA A 738 -2.00 25.32 99.09
C ALA A 738 -1.15 24.12 99.53
N HIS A 739 -1.58 22.91 99.15
CA HIS A 739 -0.88 21.66 99.43
C HIS A 739 -0.51 20.95 98.12
N SER A 740 0.55 20.14 98.15
CA SER A 740 0.93 19.24 97.05
C SER A 740 0.61 17.79 97.42
N PHE A 741 0.13 17.00 96.44
CA PHE A 741 -0.21 15.58 96.60
C PHE A 741 0.44 14.76 95.47
N SER A 742 1.06 13.62 95.80
CA SER A 742 1.74 12.75 94.83
C SER A 742 0.84 11.60 94.39
N ILE A 743 0.60 11.46 93.09
CA ILE A 743 -0.30 10.45 92.50
C ILE A 743 0.43 9.12 92.18
N GLY A 744 1.74 9.16 91.94
CA GLY A 744 2.56 7.99 91.56
C GLY A 744 2.51 7.63 90.05
N SER A 745 3.27 6.60 89.65
CA SER A 745 3.32 6.10 88.27
C SER A 745 2.41 4.88 88.07
N HIS A 746 1.86 4.74 86.86
CA HIS A 746 1.14 3.55 86.43
C HIS A 746 1.35 3.32 84.91
N GLY A 747 0.96 2.15 84.40
CA GLY A 747 1.11 1.77 83.00
C GLY A 747 -0.13 1.10 82.42
N HIS A 748 -0.09 0.80 81.11
CA HIS A 748 -1.18 0.18 80.37
C HIS A 748 -0.65 -0.92 79.44
N THR A 749 -1.48 -1.93 79.19
CA THR A 749 -1.22 -2.94 78.14
C THR A 749 -1.71 -2.40 76.80
N ILE A 750 -0.84 -2.41 75.78
CA ILE A 750 -1.19 -1.98 74.42
C ILE A 750 -1.24 -3.20 73.50
N THR A 751 -2.35 -3.36 72.77
CA THR A 751 -2.52 -4.40 71.75
C THR A 751 -2.62 -3.73 70.37
N VAL A 752 -1.74 -4.12 69.45
CA VAL A 752 -1.82 -3.72 68.04
C VAL A 752 -2.52 -4.84 67.27
N ASN A 753 -3.71 -4.55 66.75
CA ASN A 753 -4.50 -5.53 66.00
C ASN A 753 -3.85 -5.82 64.63
N ALA A 754 -4.03 -7.05 64.13
CA ALA A 754 -3.60 -7.41 62.79
C ALA A 754 -4.32 -6.54 61.73
N ALA A 755 -3.58 -6.11 60.71
CA ALA A 755 -4.10 -5.33 59.59
C ALA A 755 -3.48 -5.84 58.28
N GLY A 756 -4.31 -6.05 57.26
CA GLY A 756 -3.89 -6.59 55.97
C GLY A 756 -4.93 -7.55 55.38
N ASN A 757 -4.66 -8.02 54.16
CA ASN A 757 -5.43 -9.07 53.49
C ASN A 757 -4.84 -10.45 53.80
N ALA A 758 -5.50 -11.52 53.33
CA ALA A 758 -5.02 -12.90 53.48
C ALA A 758 -3.69 -13.18 52.76
N GLU A 759 -3.41 -12.45 51.67
CA GLU A 759 -2.19 -12.59 50.86
C GLU A 759 -1.53 -11.23 50.65
N ASN A 760 -0.20 -11.22 50.58
CA ASN A 760 0.60 -10.07 50.20
C ASN A 760 0.74 -9.99 48.68
N THR A 761 -0.13 -9.19 48.05
CA THR A 761 -0.22 -9.09 46.59
C THR A 761 0.45 -7.82 46.03
N VAL A 762 1.05 -7.94 44.85
CA VAL A 762 1.30 -6.79 43.94
C VAL A 762 0.19 -6.70 42.91
N LYS A 763 0.09 -5.58 42.17
CA LYS A 763 -0.83 -5.49 41.03
C LYS A 763 -0.53 -6.62 40.03
N ASN A 764 -1.52 -7.45 39.75
CA ASN A 764 -1.40 -8.61 38.87
C ASN A 764 -2.64 -8.73 37.97
N ILE A 765 -2.51 -9.50 36.88
CA ILE A 765 -3.60 -9.89 35.97
C ILE A 765 -3.57 -11.41 35.87
N ALA A 766 -4.73 -12.05 36.00
CA ALA A 766 -4.84 -13.49 35.92
C ALA A 766 -4.72 -13.98 34.47
N PHE A 767 -3.81 -14.94 34.25
CA PHE A 767 -3.68 -15.70 33.00
C PHE A 767 -3.66 -17.19 33.35
N ASN A 768 -4.17 -18.02 32.44
CA ASN A 768 -4.07 -19.46 32.53
C ASN A 768 -2.67 -19.89 32.06
N TYR A 769 -1.83 -20.43 32.94
CA TYR A 769 -0.56 -20.99 32.51
C TYR A 769 -0.77 -22.33 31.78
N ILE A 770 -0.42 -22.36 30.49
CA ILE A 770 -0.44 -23.56 29.64
C ILE A 770 0.97 -23.96 29.22
N VAL A 771 1.14 -25.21 28.79
CA VAL A 771 2.42 -25.74 28.29
C VAL A 771 2.20 -26.59 27.04
N ARG A 772 3.11 -26.50 26.06
CA ARG A 772 3.08 -27.33 24.85
C ARG A 772 3.54 -28.76 25.15
N LEU A 773 2.82 -29.74 24.61
CA LEU A 773 3.07 -31.16 24.87
C LEU A 773 4.17 -31.78 23.99
N ALA A 774 4.25 -31.44 22.69
CA ALA A 774 5.14 -32.07 21.71
C ALA A 774 5.79 -31.08 20.74
#